data_AF-A0A2E2N6M9-F1
#
_entry.id   AF-A0A2E2N6M9-F1
#
_cell.length_a   1.000
_cell.length_b   1.000
_cell.length_c   1.000
_cell.angle_alpha   90.00
_cell.angle_beta   90.00
_cell.angle_gamma   90.00
#
_symmetry.space_group_name_H-M   'P 1'
#
loop_
_entity.id
_entity.type
_entity.pdbx_description
1 polymer ?
#
loop_
_entity_poly.entity_id
_entity_poly.type
_entity_poly.pdbx_seq_one_letter_code
_entity_poly.pdbx_strand_id
1 'polypeptide(L)'
;MDEFSLDLTGGGGAAPSSWSASGPFERNLRALERRSPSAAAAIRAALPSVDLEFVETPEGEFGLRAIGASGRRTLASARAPLAEGRRLAETIDPLESGCVCVVGFGAGHHCRAMVERFGVESVVACFEPDVGLLRAVFERIDHSRWIESGLFILVTNADDGPALGRGLAGLEPLPMLGTRIVEHPASRERIGEASTAFGLTVMRVMKTTRAAVATALVHSRSTVRNLFMNIDRYATEPGVLDLAGIASGRPAIVVSAGPSLARSLPTLKRAEVRERFIVIGATTVLKTLLAEGIRPDFVCALDHHDLSRRFIEGLTAADVEGVTLVVEPKVNASVVDLYPGAIRMTQEDRLDDLLGGLKRPMGTIPAGATVAHLSYFLARWLGCDPVALVGQDLGFTDGQYYAGGAAIHEVWGGELNAFNTLEMMEWQRIVRQGGNLVRTVDHLGRPMFTDEQMAAYLQQFEAAFERDTAAGRRVIDATEGGAKKRFTEPMTLEGFVEAFGTAPKPELPAAIRLGDAGSRVGRLSAMLTGMSADAKTIAAQSRRSASMLGELAEALGDGPRFNRKVDELHVVRDEVEALEPAYGLVQHINQAGQLKRLKADRAIRLERESLDELGTRRRQIERDATNVSWLAEAADEVVTLIEQTRAAIEGRGPRLTRDHDVMISQALDVDGPQADPASVGEATSIREVVRAVVFAHDTVGGLGQARDLGAEVWNGRNALRLTVERLLFASELDGVTVVAGDVERARRLVGDAFDNDRVRVVGADAARLDRRTRRGGVGRLWAGASWRGGGG
;
A
#
# COMPACT_ATOMS: atom_id res chain seq x y z
N MET A 1 -9.27 -8.44 -14.03
CA MET A 1 -9.80 -9.37 -15.05
C MET A 1 -11.16 -8.79 -15.38
N ASP A 2 -11.32 -7.85 -16.30
CA ASP A 2 -10.50 -7.50 -17.48
C ASP A 2 -10.33 -5.97 -17.60
N GLU A 3 -9.68 -5.54 -18.70
CA GLU A 3 -9.46 -4.15 -19.16
C GLU A 3 -8.22 -3.40 -18.65
N PHE A 4 -7.05 -3.75 -19.19
CA PHE A 4 -5.99 -2.79 -19.52
C PHE A 4 -5.33 -3.24 -20.84
N SER A 5 -5.91 -2.85 -21.97
CA SER A 5 -5.28 -2.96 -23.28
C SER A 5 -4.46 -1.69 -23.54
N LEU A 6 -3.20 -1.69 -23.11
CA LEU A 6 -2.22 -0.68 -23.54
C LEU A 6 -1.64 -1.12 -24.89
N ASP A 7 -2.00 -0.37 -25.91
CA ASP A 7 -1.53 -0.49 -27.29
C ASP A 7 -0.03 -0.17 -27.36
N LEU A 8 0.79 -1.21 -27.41
CA LEU A 8 2.25 -1.13 -27.59
C LEU A 8 2.60 -1.48 -29.05
N THR A 9 2.28 -0.59 -29.98
CA THR A 9 2.84 -0.64 -31.33
C THR A 9 3.67 0.61 -31.60
N GLY A 10 4.93 0.57 -31.17
CA GLY A 10 5.90 1.65 -31.37
C GLY A 10 7.31 1.13 -31.69
N GLY A 11 7.58 0.94 -32.99
CA GLY A 11 8.89 1.10 -33.63
C GLY A 11 10.10 0.35 -33.08
N GLY A 12 10.25 -0.94 -33.43
CA GLY A 12 11.52 -1.68 -33.30
C GLY A 12 12.36 -1.59 -34.56
N GLY A 13 13.54 -0.96 -34.47
CA GLY A 13 14.56 -0.94 -35.51
C GLY A 13 15.06 -2.34 -35.87
N ALA A 14 15.30 -2.56 -37.16
CA ALA A 14 15.69 -3.84 -37.72
C ALA A 14 17.10 -4.28 -37.25
N ALA A 15 17.17 -5.50 -36.70
CA ALA A 15 18.39 -6.29 -36.56
C ALA A 15 18.20 -7.63 -37.30
N PRO A 16 19.27 -8.25 -37.82
CA PRO A 16 19.23 -9.04 -39.04
C PRO A 16 18.57 -10.41 -38.87
N SER A 17 17.74 -10.73 -39.85
CA SER A 17 17.00 -11.97 -40.03
C SER A 17 17.89 -13.11 -40.52
N SER A 18 17.91 -14.23 -39.79
CA SER A 18 17.88 -15.61 -40.33
C SER A 18 18.09 -16.66 -39.23
N TRP A 19 17.05 -16.88 -38.42
CA TRP A 19 16.87 -18.13 -37.67
C TRP A 19 15.44 -18.60 -37.86
N SER A 20 15.24 -19.83 -38.33
CA SER A 20 13.92 -20.37 -38.65
C SER A 20 13.03 -20.44 -37.40
N ALA A 21 11.85 -19.83 -37.47
CA ALA A 21 10.89 -19.67 -36.36
C ALA A 21 10.16 -20.95 -35.90
N SER A 22 10.76 -22.15 -36.01
CA SER A 22 10.06 -23.44 -35.80
C SER A 22 10.76 -24.45 -34.87
N GLY A 23 11.90 -24.10 -34.26
CA GLY A 23 12.58 -24.97 -33.30
C GLY A 23 12.01 -24.88 -31.86
N PRO A 24 12.26 -25.88 -30.99
CA PRO A 24 11.87 -25.84 -29.57
C PRO A 24 12.42 -24.60 -28.85
N PHE A 25 13.61 -24.13 -29.24
CA PHE A 25 14.25 -22.95 -28.66
C PHE A 25 13.39 -21.68 -28.75
N GLU A 26 12.95 -21.30 -29.95
CA GLU A 26 12.14 -20.09 -30.14
C GLU A 26 10.74 -20.22 -29.53
N ARG A 27 10.14 -21.42 -29.55
CA ARG A 27 8.87 -21.67 -28.86
C ARG A 27 8.98 -21.47 -27.36
N ASN A 28 10.04 -22.01 -26.75
CA ASN A 28 10.31 -21.84 -25.33
C ASN A 28 10.53 -20.37 -24.95
N LEU A 29 11.34 -19.64 -25.72
CA LEU A 29 11.60 -18.23 -25.44
C LEU A 29 10.32 -17.39 -25.57
N ARG A 30 9.53 -17.60 -26.63
CA ARG A 30 8.26 -16.89 -26.82
C ARG A 30 7.28 -17.15 -25.68
N ALA A 31 7.17 -18.41 -25.23
CA ALA A 31 6.34 -18.78 -24.10
C ALA A 31 6.78 -18.06 -22.81
N LEU A 32 8.10 -17.96 -22.61
CA LEU A 32 8.74 -17.38 -21.44
C LEU A 32 8.67 -15.84 -21.40
N GLU A 33 8.80 -15.17 -22.54
CA GLU A 33 8.83 -13.71 -22.68
C GLU A 33 7.60 -13.01 -22.05
N ARG A 34 6.46 -13.69 -21.98
CA ARG A 34 5.21 -13.16 -21.39
C ARG A 34 5.34 -12.76 -19.92
N ARG A 35 6.13 -13.51 -19.13
CA ARG A 35 6.31 -13.26 -17.69
C ARG A 35 7.77 -13.15 -17.24
N SER A 36 8.72 -13.52 -18.09
CA SER A 36 10.15 -13.51 -17.78
C SER A 36 11.00 -12.93 -18.92
N PRO A 37 10.72 -11.69 -19.38
CA PRO A 37 11.42 -11.10 -20.53
C PRO A 37 12.94 -10.96 -20.31
N SER A 38 13.37 -10.61 -19.08
CA SER A 38 14.78 -10.50 -18.72
C SER A 38 15.50 -11.86 -18.81
N ALA A 39 14.87 -12.94 -18.35
CA ALA A 39 15.42 -14.29 -18.45
C ALA A 39 15.48 -14.76 -19.92
N ALA A 40 14.42 -14.52 -20.70
CA ALA A 40 14.41 -14.86 -22.12
C ALA A 40 15.53 -14.15 -22.90
N ALA A 41 15.75 -12.86 -22.64
CA ALA A 41 16.85 -12.10 -23.23
C ALA A 41 18.22 -12.67 -22.83
N ALA A 42 18.42 -13.00 -21.55
CA ALA A 42 19.67 -13.59 -21.06
C ALA A 42 19.96 -14.95 -21.70
N ILE A 43 18.95 -15.83 -21.82
CA ILE A 43 19.08 -17.13 -22.48
C ILE A 43 19.37 -16.96 -23.98
N ARG A 44 18.70 -16.01 -24.64
CA ARG A 44 18.91 -15.72 -26.07
C ARG A 44 20.35 -15.29 -26.35
N ALA A 45 20.94 -14.49 -25.46
CA ALA A 45 22.31 -13.99 -25.57
C ALA A 45 23.39 -15.01 -25.15
N ALA A 46 23.03 -16.08 -24.44
CA ALA A 46 23.97 -17.07 -23.94
C ALA A 46 24.40 -18.10 -25.00
N LEU A 47 25.60 -18.65 -24.84
CA LEU A 47 26.04 -19.86 -25.54
C LEU A 47 25.60 -21.11 -24.75
N PRO A 48 25.23 -22.21 -25.42
CA PRO A 48 24.83 -23.43 -24.74
C PRO A 48 26.02 -24.05 -24.01
N SER A 49 25.80 -24.52 -22.78
CA SER A 49 26.81 -25.28 -22.03
C SER A 49 27.17 -26.56 -22.78
N VAL A 50 28.47 -26.79 -22.99
CA VAL A 50 29.01 -27.94 -23.75
C VAL A 50 29.18 -29.20 -22.91
N ASP A 51 29.19 -29.05 -21.59
CA ASP A 51 29.43 -30.14 -20.64
C ASP A 51 28.14 -30.84 -20.19
N LEU A 52 27.18 -31.00 -21.11
CA LEU A 52 25.87 -31.61 -20.84
C LEU A 52 25.64 -32.84 -21.71
N GLU A 53 25.28 -33.96 -21.06
CA GLU A 53 24.86 -35.20 -21.70
C GLU A 53 23.34 -35.37 -21.54
N PHE A 54 22.63 -35.34 -22.66
CA PHE A 54 21.19 -35.62 -22.73
C PHE A 54 20.97 -37.11 -22.99
N VAL A 55 20.13 -37.75 -22.18
CA VAL A 55 19.82 -39.18 -22.32
C VAL A 55 18.35 -39.33 -22.63
N GLU A 56 18.03 -39.71 -23.88
CA GLU A 56 16.66 -39.97 -24.29
C GLU A 56 16.12 -41.22 -23.58
N THR A 57 14.91 -41.12 -23.04
CA THR A 57 14.22 -42.20 -22.36
C THR A 57 13.30 -42.95 -23.33
N PRO A 58 12.88 -44.18 -23.01
CA PRO A 58 11.89 -44.91 -23.82
C PRO A 58 10.55 -44.18 -23.99
N GLU A 59 10.27 -43.17 -23.15
CA GLU A 59 9.05 -42.37 -23.14
C GLU A 59 9.15 -41.12 -24.03
N GLY A 60 10.29 -40.92 -24.74
CA GLY A 60 10.54 -39.74 -25.57
C GLY A 60 10.87 -38.48 -24.77
N GLU A 61 11.24 -38.64 -23.49
CA GLU A 61 11.67 -37.57 -22.59
C GLU A 61 13.19 -37.57 -22.44
N PHE A 62 13.77 -36.50 -21.90
CA PHE A 62 15.22 -36.39 -21.73
C PHE A 62 15.63 -36.37 -20.26
N GLY A 63 16.47 -37.33 -19.87
CA GLY A 63 17.35 -37.19 -18.70
C GLY A 63 18.50 -36.23 -19.01
N LEU A 64 19.12 -35.70 -17.95
CA LEU A 64 20.21 -34.72 -18.08
C LEU A 64 21.34 -35.05 -17.10
N ARG A 65 22.57 -35.02 -17.60
CA ARG A 65 23.78 -35.11 -16.77
C ARG A 65 24.71 -33.94 -17.08
N ALA A 66 25.25 -33.32 -16.04
CA ALA A 66 26.35 -32.37 -16.15
C ALA A 66 27.69 -33.09 -15.96
N ILE A 67 28.68 -32.74 -16.78
CA ILE A 67 30.02 -33.30 -16.77
C ILE A 67 30.95 -32.24 -16.16
N GLY A 68 31.29 -32.39 -14.88
CA GLY A 68 32.20 -31.47 -14.20
C GLY A 68 33.60 -32.05 -14.00
N ALA A 69 34.52 -31.20 -13.52
CA ALA A 69 35.86 -31.64 -13.09
C ALA A 69 35.82 -32.69 -11.96
N SER A 70 34.75 -32.72 -11.16
CA SER A 70 34.51 -33.69 -10.08
C SER A 70 33.77 -34.96 -10.54
N GLY A 71 33.46 -35.10 -11.83
CA GLY A 71 32.79 -36.26 -12.42
C GLY A 71 31.43 -35.96 -13.03
N ARG A 72 30.66 -37.02 -13.33
CA ARG A 72 29.31 -36.92 -13.91
C ARG A 72 28.28 -36.76 -12.81
N ARG A 73 27.44 -35.73 -12.92
CA ARG A 73 26.32 -35.46 -12.02
C ARG A 73 25.00 -35.58 -12.77
N THR A 74 24.07 -36.37 -12.25
CA THR A 74 22.72 -36.46 -12.80
C THR A 74 21.90 -35.26 -12.33
N LEU A 75 21.36 -34.49 -13.28
CA LEU A 75 20.44 -33.35 -13.07
C LEU A 75 18.98 -33.72 -13.34
N ALA A 76 18.73 -34.79 -14.08
CA ALA A 76 17.43 -35.43 -14.22
C ALA A 76 17.61 -36.91 -14.52
N SER A 77 16.74 -37.76 -13.97
CA SER A 77 16.77 -39.21 -14.11
C SER A 77 16.91 -39.62 -15.58
N ALA A 78 17.94 -40.42 -15.88
CA ALA A 78 18.18 -41.00 -17.20
C ALA A 78 17.19 -42.13 -17.56
N ARG A 79 16.26 -42.48 -16.65
CA ARG A 79 15.27 -43.54 -16.85
C ARG A 79 13.84 -43.02 -16.84
N ALA A 80 13.50 -42.22 -15.83
CA ALA A 80 12.13 -41.76 -15.57
C ALA A 80 12.12 -40.32 -15.00
N PRO A 81 12.51 -39.30 -15.80
CA PRO A 81 12.66 -37.92 -15.35
C PRO A 81 11.31 -37.27 -15.00
N LEU A 82 10.22 -37.61 -15.69
CA LEU A 82 8.88 -37.13 -15.33
C LEU A 82 8.42 -37.67 -13.97
N ALA A 83 8.65 -38.97 -13.70
CA ALA A 83 8.29 -39.57 -12.42
C ALA A 83 9.09 -38.98 -11.25
N GLU A 84 10.36 -38.61 -11.49
CA GLU A 84 11.16 -37.85 -10.53
C GLU A 84 10.58 -36.46 -10.25
N GLY A 85 10.22 -35.73 -11.31
CA GLY A 85 9.57 -34.43 -11.17
C GLY A 85 8.25 -34.50 -10.41
N ARG A 86 7.42 -35.52 -10.68
CA ARG A 86 6.14 -35.76 -9.98
C ARG A 86 6.34 -36.03 -8.49
N ARG A 87 7.32 -36.86 -8.11
CA ARG A 87 7.62 -37.12 -6.69
C ARG A 87 7.96 -35.84 -5.93
N LEU A 88 8.71 -34.92 -6.54
CA LEU A 88 9.00 -33.63 -5.92
C LEU A 88 7.73 -32.77 -5.83
N ALA A 89 6.94 -32.69 -6.90
CA ALA A 89 5.69 -31.96 -6.91
C ALA A 89 4.71 -32.47 -5.84
N GLU A 90 4.63 -33.77 -5.60
CA GLU A 90 3.78 -34.43 -4.57
C GLU A 90 4.09 -34.01 -3.13
N THR A 91 5.32 -33.54 -2.85
CA THR A 91 5.72 -33.05 -1.51
C THR A 91 5.10 -31.70 -1.14
N ILE A 92 4.44 -31.05 -2.09
CA ILE A 92 3.86 -29.73 -1.95
C ILE A 92 2.34 -29.87 -1.94
N ASP A 93 1.70 -29.35 -0.91
CA ASP A 93 0.26 -29.15 -0.92
C ASP A 93 -0.06 -27.85 -1.66
N PRO A 94 -0.74 -27.90 -2.82
CA PRO A 94 -1.17 -26.69 -3.50
C PRO A 94 -2.17 -25.90 -2.66
N LEU A 95 -2.99 -26.49 -1.78
CA LEU A 95 -3.96 -25.75 -0.97
C LEU A 95 -3.27 -24.72 -0.05
N GLU A 96 -2.10 -25.06 0.48
CA GLU A 96 -1.30 -24.18 1.35
C GLU A 96 -0.27 -23.32 0.59
N SER A 97 -0.14 -23.49 -0.73
CA SER A 97 0.92 -22.90 -1.53
C SER A 97 0.38 -22.17 -2.76
N GLY A 98 -0.05 -20.91 -2.61
CA GLY A 98 -0.40 -20.05 -3.73
C GLY A 98 0.78 -19.65 -4.63
N CYS A 99 1.99 -19.64 -4.07
CA CYS A 99 3.25 -19.47 -4.81
C CYS A 99 4.30 -20.51 -4.41
N VAL A 100 4.93 -21.14 -5.39
CA VAL A 100 6.02 -22.11 -5.20
C VAL A 100 7.28 -21.58 -5.87
N CYS A 101 8.30 -21.28 -5.07
CA CYS A 101 9.60 -20.81 -5.53
C CYS A 101 10.59 -21.99 -5.60
N VAL A 102 10.92 -22.42 -6.82
CA VAL A 102 11.81 -23.55 -7.09
C VAL A 102 13.24 -23.08 -7.28
N VAL A 103 14.18 -23.64 -6.51
CA VAL A 103 15.62 -23.40 -6.70
C VAL A 103 16.21 -24.47 -7.61
N GLY A 104 16.48 -24.09 -8.85
CA GLY A 104 17.10 -24.88 -9.89
C GLY A 104 16.11 -25.40 -10.92
N PHE A 105 16.37 -25.08 -12.20
CA PHE A 105 15.55 -25.55 -13.32
C PHE A 105 15.99 -26.92 -13.79
N GLY A 106 17.30 -27.19 -13.84
CA GLY A 106 17.81 -28.47 -14.34
C GLY A 106 17.26 -28.77 -15.75
N ALA A 107 16.59 -29.91 -15.93
CA ALA A 107 15.90 -30.25 -17.18
C ALA A 107 14.43 -29.80 -17.25
N GLY A 108 13.91 -29.09 -16.23
CA GLY A 108 12.56 -28.51 -16.22
C GLY A 108 11.40 -29.46 -15.88
N HIS A 109 11.65 -30.76 -15.71
CA HIS A 109 10.59 -31.77 -15.50
C HIS A 109 9.81 -31.60 -14.20
N HIS A 110 10.46 -31.21 -13.11
CA HIS A 110 9.77 -30.91 -11.85
C HIS A 110 8.95 -29.62 -11.93
N CYS A 111 9.46 -28.59 -12.62
CA CYS A 111 8.68 -27.37 -12.88
C CYS A 111 7.43 -27.69 -13.71
N ARG A 112 7.58 -28.49 -14.77
CA ARG A 112 6.45 -29.00 -15.57
C ARG A 112 5.45 -29.75 -14.71
N ALA A 113 5.90 -30.73 -13.91
CA ALA A 113 5.02 -31.50 -13.04
C ALA A 113 4.25 -30.63 -12.03
N MET A 114 4.90 -29.61 -11.48
CA MET A 114 4.25 -28.62 -10.59
C MET A 114 3.20 -27.79 -11.34
N VAL A 115 3.55 -27.23 -12.49
CA VAL A 115 2.62 -26.40 -13.28
C VAL A 115 1.42 -27.21 -13.78
N GLU A 116 1.64 -28.43 -14.27
CA GLU A 116 0.55 -29.32 -14.71
C GLU A 116 -0.36 -29.73 -13.54
N ARG A 117 0.20 -29.97 -12.35
CA ARG A 117 -0.57 -30.34 -11.14
C ARG A 117 -1.33 -29.17 -10.54
N PHE A 118 -0.72 -27.99 -10.47
CA PHE A 118 -1.29 -26.83 -9.79
C PHE A 118 -2.16 -25.97 -10.72
N GLY A 119 -1.97 -26.10 -12.03
CA GLY A 119 -2.68 -25.31 -13.04
C GLY A 119 -2.43 -23.81 -12.87
N VAL A 120 -3.50 -23.03 -13.06
CA VAL A 120 -3.49 -21.57 -12.86
C VAL A 120 -3.80 -21.15 -11.43
N GLU A 121 -4.03 -22.12 -10.53
CA GLU A 121 -4.34 -21.85 -9.12
C GLU A 121 -3.10 -21.52 -8.29
N SER A 122 -1.90 -21.77 -8.82
CA SER A 122 -0.65 -21.45 -8.13
C SER A 122 0.40 -20.94 -9.10
N VAL A 123 1.25 -20.04 -8.63
CA VAL A 123 2.40 -19.55 -9.41
C VAL A 123 3.61 -20.42 -9.12
N VAL A 124 4.33 -20.84 -10.16
CA VAL A 124 5.62 -21.52 -10.04
C VAL A 124 6.72 -20.57 -10.51
N ALA A 125 7.51 -20.06 -9.58
CA ALA A 125 8.67 -19.21 -9.88
C ALA A 125 9.96 -20.01 -9.74
N CYS A 126 10.75 -20.17 -10.79
CA CYS A 126 11.98 -20.93 -10.77
C CYS A 126 13.21 -20.02 -10.85
N PHE A 127 14.22 -20.28 -10.03
CA PHE A 127 15.53 -19.65 -10.10
C PHE A 127 16.56 -20.61 -10.71
N GLU A 128 17.23 -20.18 -11.77
CA GLU A 128 18.33 -20.92 -12.39
C GLU A 128 19.42 -19.95 -12.88
N PRO A 129 20.58 -19.88 -12.20
CA PRO A 129 21.63 -18.94 -12.55
C PRO A 129 22.42 -19.33 -13.82
N ASP A 130 22.42 -20.61 -14.20
CA ASP A 130 23.18 -21.08 -15.35
C ASP A 130 22.38 -20.90 -16.65
N VAL A 131 22.53 -19.71 -17.25
CA VAL A 131 21.89 -19.37 -18.53
C VAL A 131 22.40 -20.23 -19.70
N GLY A 132 23.62 -20.77 -19.62
CA GLY A 132 24.16 -21.69 -20.62
C GLY A 132 23.50 -23.07 -20.56
N LEU A 133 23.19 -23.55 -19.35
CA LEU A 133 22.38 -24.76 -19.14
C LEU A 133 20.97 -24.55 -19.66
N LEU A 134 20.32 -23.44 -19.29
CA LEU A 134 18.97 -23.11 -19.79
C LEU A 134 18.94 -23.06 -21.32
N ARG A 135 19.96 -22.42 -21.93
CA ARG A 135 20.13 -22.36 -23.38
C ARG A 135 20.19 -23.77 -24.00
N ALA A 136 21.06 -24.64 -23.48
CA ALA A 136 21.23 -25.99 -24.00
C ALA A 136 19.98 -26.87 -23.82
N VAL A 137 19.23 -26.69 -22.73
CA VAL A 137 17.98 -27.39 -22.45
C VAL A 137 16.88 -26.91 -23.39
N PHE A 138 16.70 -25.60 -23.55
CA PHE A 138 15.64 -25.03 -24.38
C PHE A 138 15.83 -25.31 -25.87
N GLU A 139 17.07 -25.58 -26.31
CA GLU A 139 17.37 -26.02 -27.67
C GLU A 139 16.94 -27.47 -27.95
N ARG A 140 16.78 -28.31 -26.93
CA ARG A 140 16.53 -29.76 -27.08
C ARG A 140 15.17 -30.21 -26.56
N ILE A 141 14.67 -29.59 -25.49
CA ILE A 141 13.42 -29.96 -24.83
C ILE A 141 12.40 -28.86 -25.06
N ASP A 142 11.23 -29.22 -25.59
CA ASP A 142 10.12 -28.29 -25.76
C ASP A 142 9.31 -28.17 -24.46
N HIS A 143 9.45 -27.03 -23.78
CA HIS A 143 8.71 -26.65 -22.60
C HIS A 143 7.56 -25.67 -22.88
N SER A 144 7.35 -25.26 -24.14
CA SER A 144 6.47 -24.13 -24.45
C SER A 144 5.04 -24.37 -24.01
N ARG A 145 4.52 -25.58 -24.21
CA ARG A 145 3.11 -25.93 -23.93
C ARG A 145 2.71 -25.72 -22.47
N TRP A 146 3.50 -26.23 -21.52
CA TRP A 146 3.15 -26.12 -20.10
C TRP A 146 3.48 -24.74 -19.53
N ILE A 147 4.53 -24.06 -20.05
CA ILE A 147 4.80 -22.65 -19.74
C ILE A 147 3.63 -21.79 -20.24
N GLU A 148 3.05 -22.13 -21.39
CA GLU A 148 1.94 -21.39 -22.00
C GLU A 148 0.64 -21.52 -21.20
N SER A 149 0.32 -22.74 -20.77
CA SER A 149 -0.93 -23.07 -20.08
C SER A 149 -0.96 -22.72 -18.59
N GLY A 150 0.20 -22.45 -17.98
CA GLY A 150 0.32 -22.22 -16.54
C GLY A 150 0.87 -20.84 -16.17
N LEU A 151 1.06 -20.64 -14.86
CA LEU A 151 1.66 -19.43 -14.29
C LEU A 151 3.12 -19.68 -13.92
N PHE A 152 4.01 -19.59 -14.91
CA PHE A 152 5.44 -19.83 -14.74
C PHE A 152 6.28 -18.55 -14.85
N ILE A 153 7.24 -18.39 -13.94
CA ILE A 153 8.20 -17.28 -13.91
C ILE A 153 9.61 -17.89 -13.82
N LEU A 154 10.57 -17.41 -14.61
CA LEU A 154 11.98 -17.80 -14.53
C LEU A 154 12.83 -16.58 -14.16
N VAL A 155 13.68 -16.74 -13.16
CA VAL A 155 14.64 -15.73 -12.71
C VAL A 155 16.05 -16.32 -12.88
N THR A 156 16.95 -15.56 -13.49
CA THR A 156 18.33 -16.01 -13.78
C THR A 156 19.39 -15.34 -12.91
N ASN A 157 19.00 -14.36 -12.08
CA ASN A 157 19.88 -13.68 -11.15
C ASN A 157 19.24 -13.66 -9.76
N ALA A 158 19.97 -14.14 -8.75
CA ALA A 158 19.48 -14.30 -7.38
C ALA A 158 19.01 -12.98 -6.75
N ASP A 159 19.61 -11.86 -7.16
CA ASP A 159 19.33 -10.52 -6.63
C ASP A 159 18.33 -9.72 -7.49
N ASP A 160 17.78 -10.32 -8.56
CA ASP A 160 16.84 -9.65 -9.46
C ASP A 160 15.39 -9.72 -8.94
N GLY A 161 15.19 -9.11 -7.77
CA GLY A 161 13.86 -8.88 -7.19
C GLY A 161 12.90 -8.17 -8.15
N PRO A 162 13.31 -7.14 -8.92
CA PRO A 162 12.46 -6.52 -9.93
C PRO A 162 11.94 -7.49 -11.00
N ALA A 163 12.75 -8.45 -11.48
CA ALA A 163 12.26 -9.46 -12.42
C ALA A 163 11.19 -10.37 -11.80
N LEU A 164 11.39 -10.82 -10.56
CA LEU A 164 10.38 -11.61 -9.84
C LEU A 164 9.09 -10.81 -9.62
N GLY A 165 9.21 -9.56 -9.17
CA GLY A 165 8.09 -8.65 -8.97
C GLY A 165 7.30 -8.39 -10.27
N ARG A 166 7.99 -8.17 -11.40
CA ARG A 166 7.33 -8.05 -12.72
C ARG A 166 6.61 -9.33 -13.12
N GLY A 167 7.20 -10.50 -12.89
CA GLY A 167 6.56 -11.78 -13.19
C GLY A 167 5.29 -12.03 -12.38
N LEU A 168 5.28 -11.55 -11.13
CA LEU A 168 4.14 -11.62 -10.19
C LEU A 168 3.10 -10.51 -10.40
N ALA A 169 3.37 -9.52 -11.26
CA ALA A 169 2.41 -8.45 -11.53
C ALA A 169 1.07 -9.02 -12.04
N GLY A 170 -0.02 -8.59 -11.41
CA GLY A 170 -1.38 -9.08 -11.65
C GLY A 170 -1.70 -10.44 -11.00
N LEU A 171 -0.76 -11.04 -10.25
CA LEU A 171 -0.92 -12.30 -9.52
C LEU A 171 -0.75 -12.13 -8.01
N GLU A 172 -0.75 -10.89 -7.50
CA GLU A 172 -0.47 -10.53 -6.11
C GLU A 172 -1.34 -11.27 -5.06
N PRO A 173 -2.62 -11.60 -5.33
CA PRO A 173 -3.41 -12.38 -4.39
C PRO A 173 -2.89 -13.80 -4.15
N LEU A 174 -2.23 -14.43 -5.13
CA LEU A 174 -1.79 -15.83 -5.01
C LEU A 174 -0.68 -16.00 -3.95
N PRO A 175 0.40 -15.19 -3.93
CA PRO A 175 1.36 -15.21 -2.83
C PRO A 175 0.77 -14.98 -1.42
N MET A 176 -0.40 -14.35 -1.30
CA MET A 176 -1.09 -14.18 0.00
C MET A 176 -1.64 -15.51 0.54
N LEU A 177 -1.88 -16.47 -0.35
CA LEU A 177 -2.41 -17.80 -0.01
C LEU A 177 -1.30 -18.80 0.33
N GLY A 178 -0.12 -18.30 0.70
CA GLY A 178 1.04 -19.11 1.10
C GLY A 178 2.14 -19.12 0.05
N THR A 179 3.39 -19.11 0.51
CA THR A 179 4.59 -19.19 -0.34
C THR A 179 5.51 -20.30 0.18
N ARG A 180 5.95 -21.19 -0.72
CA ARG A 180 6.86 -22.28 -0.39
C ARG A 180 8.11 -22.23 -1.24
N ILE A 181 9.28 -22.24 -0.61
CA ILE A 181 10.57 -22.39 -1.30
C ILE A 181 10.93 -23.89 -1.34
N VAL A 182 11.28 -24.40 -2.52
CA VAL A 182 11.60 -25.82 -2.75
C VAL A 182 12.91 -25.93 -3.50
N GLU A 183 13.89 -26.63 -2.93
CA GLU A 183 15.15 -26.91 -3.62
C GLU A 183 15.02 -28.12 -4.53
N HIS A 184 15.47 -28.00 -5.77
CA HIS A 184 15.65 -29.14 -6.66
C HIS A 184 16.92 -29.92 -6.23
N PRO A 185 16.80 -31.15 -5.68
CA PRO A 185 17.94 -31.83 -5.05
C PRO A 185 19.14 -32.00 -5.98
N ALA A 186 18.88 -32.27 -7.26
CA ALA A 186 19.93 -32.49 -8.25
C ALA A 186 20.69 -31.19 -8.59
N SER A 187 20.07 -30.02 -8.46
CA SER A 187 20.69 -28.71 -8.70
C SER A 187 21.36 -28.09 -7.47
N ARG A 188 21.04 -28.56 -6.25
CA ARG A 188 21.41 -27.90 -4.97
C ARG A 188 22.87 -27.48 -4.87
N GLU A 189 23.80 -28.41 -5.01
CA GLU A 189 25.23 -28.11 -4.83
C GLU A 189 25.82 -27.26 -5.97
N ARG A 190 25.27 -27.34 -7.20
CA ARG A 190 25.69 -26.45 -8.29
C ARG A 190 25.28 -25.00 -8.05
N ILE A 191 24.07 -24.80 -7.52
CA ILE A 191 23.53 -23.46 -7.26
C ILE A 191 24.17 -22.86 -6.00
N GLY A 192 24.46 -23.68 -4.98
CA GLY A 192 25.25 -23.27 -3.82
C GLY A 192 24.68 -22.04 -3.12
N GLU A 193 25.54 -21.07 -2.83
CA GLU A 193 25.21 -19.84 -2.09
C GLU A 193 24.16 -18.96 -2.80
N ALA A 194 24.02 -19.09 -4.13
CA ALA A 194 23.00 -18.35 -4.87
C ALA A 194 21.57 -18.76 -4.46
N SER A 195 21.38 -19.97 -3.90
CA SER A 195 20.11 -20.42 -3.30
C SER A 195 19.71 -19.51 -2.13
N THR A 196 20.67 -19.21 -1.24
CA THR A 196 20.44 -18.36 -0.07
C THR A 196 20.13 -16.92 -0.48
N ALA A 197 20.89 -16.37 -1.42
CA ALA A 197 20.64 -15.03 -1.96
C ALA A 197 19.24 -14.93 -2.58
N PHE A 198 18.86 -15.91 -3.41
CA PHE A 198 17.53 -15.94 -4.01
C PHE A 198 16.42 -16.08 -2.95
N GLY A 199 16.62 -16.91 -1.92
CA GLY A 199 15.68 -17.03 -0.80
C GLY A 199 15.43 -15.70 -0.09
N LEU A 200 16.48 -14.89 0.15
CA LEU A 200 16.34 -13.55 0.72
C LEU A 200 15.59 -12.59 -0.22
N THR A 201 15.85 -12.66 -1.53
CA THR A 201 15.13 -11.90 -2.55
C THR A 201 13.64 -12.25 -2.57
N VAL A 202 13.30 -13.55 -2.56
CA VAL A 202 11.91 -14.02 -2.47
C VAL A 202 11.23 -13.47 -1.22
N MET A 203 11.87 -13.60 -0.05
CA MET A 203 11.30 -13.10 1.21
C MET A 203 11.02 -11.59 1.15
N ARG A 204 11.94 -10.80 0.58
CA ARG A 204 11.76 -9.35 0.40
C ARG A 204 10.59 -9.04 -0.52
N VAL A 205 10.54 -9.65 -1.70
CA VAL A 205 9.46 -9.42 -2.68
C VAL A 205 8.11 -9.81 -2.07
N MET A 206 8.01 -10.98 -1.46
CA MET A 206 6.75 -11.45 -0.84
C MET A 206 6.30 -10.55 0.30
N LYS A 207 7.23 -10.02 1.11
CA LYS A 207 6.91 -9.07 2.18
C LYS A 207 6.37 -7.76 1.61
N THR A 208 6.99 -7.21 0.56
CA THR A 208 6.50 -6.01 -0.13
C THR A 208 5.13 -6.26 -0.78
N THR A 209 4.93 -7.39 -1.44
CA THR A 209 3.62 -7.76 -2.03
C THR A 209 2.55 -7.90 -0.94
N ARG A 210 2.85 -8.54 0.20
CA ARG A 210 1.92 -8.63 1.34
C ARG A 210 1.55 -7.27 1.88
N ALA A 211 2.53 -6.41 2.10
CA ALA A 211 2.29 -5.05 2.58
C ALA A 211 1.38 -4.29 1.60
N ALA A 212 1.66 -4.35 0.29
CA ALA A 212 0.86 -3.67 -0.72
C ALA A 212 -0.60 -4.17 -0.76
N VAL A 213 -0.81 -5.49 -0.72
CA VAL A 213 -2.16 -6.08 -0.72
C VAL A 213 -2.88 -5.77 0.60
N ALA A 214 -2.22 -5.90 1.75
CA ALA A 214 -2.80 -5.58 3.05
C ALA A 214 -3.21 -4.09 3.11
N THR A 215 -2.34 -3.19 2.66
CA THR A 215 -2.65 -1.76 2.53
C THR A 215 -3.87 -1.55 1.62
N ALA A 216 -3.93 -2.17 0.45
CA ALA A 216 -5.09 -2.05 -0.44
C ALA A 216 -6.39 -2.53 0.23
N LEU A 217 -6.36 -3.67 0.92
CA LEU A 217 -7.52 -4.24 1.60
C LEU A 217 -7.98 -3.40 2.80
N VAL A 218 -7.05 -2.99 3.67
CA VAL A 218 -7.32 -2.20 4.89
C VAL A 218 -7.82 -0.81 4.52
N HIS A 219 -7.22 -0.19 3.51
CA HIS A 219 -7.53 1.19 3.15
C HIS A 219 -8.61 1.32 2.08
N SER A 220 -9.12 0.23 1.49
CA SER A 220 -10.17 0.25 0.46
C SER A 220 -11.34 1.16 0.84
N ARG A 221 -11.89 0.97 2.05
CA ARG A 221 -12.95 1.82 2.62
C ARG A 221 -12.55 3.29 2.72
N SER A 222 -11.38 3.59 3.30
CA SER A 222 -10.90 4.97 3.47
C SER A 222 -10.63 5.67 2.13
N THR A 223 -10.14 4.92 1.13
CA THR A 223 -9.92 5.39 -0.23
C THR A 223 -11.25 5.71 -0.89
N VAL A 224 -12.21 4.78 -0.88
CA VAL A 224 -13.56 5.01 -1.45
C VAL A 224 -14.24 6.19 -0.76
N ARG A 225 -14.19 6.27 0.58
CA ARG A 225 -14.71 7.42 1.32
C ARG A 225 -14.09 8.73 0.84
N ASN A 226 -12.76 8.82 0.73
CA ASN A 226 -12.09 10.03 0.27
C ASN A 226 -12.47 10.40 -1.17
N LEU A 227 -12.53 9.43 -2.08
CA LEU A 227 -13.00 9.64 -3.45
C LEU A 227 -14.39 10.27 -3.47
N PHE A 228 -15.32 9.70 -2.71
CA PHE A 228 -16.67 10.24 -2.55
C PHE A 228 -16.69 11.63 -1.91
N MET A 229 -15.90 11.84 -0.86
CA MET A 229 -15.78 13.15 -0.22
C MET A 229 -15.08 14.19 -1.10
N ASN A 230 -14.44 13.82 -2.20
CA ASN A 230 -13.84 14.74 -3.16
C ASN A 230 -14.60 14.80 -4.50
N ILE A 231 -15.69 14.06 -4.68
CA ILE A 231 -16.32 13.87 -6.01
C ILE A 231 -16.89 15.16 -6.62
N ASP A 232 -17.40 16.09 -5.80
CA ASP A 232 -17.85 17.41 -6.27
C ASP A 232 -16.67 18.30 -6.69
N ARG A 233 -15.55 18.19 -5.97
CA ARG A 233 -14.29 18.89 -6.32
C ARG A 233 -13.74 18.30 -7.61
N TYR A 234 -13.68 16.98 -7.76
CA TYR A 234 -13.27 16.30 -9.00
C TYR A 234 -14.16 16.68 -10.19
N ALA A 235 -15.47 16.76 -9.98
CA ALA A 235 -16.43 17.18 -11.00
C ALA A 235 -16.29 18.65 -11.43
N THR A 236 -15.62 19.52 -10.65
CA THR A 236 -15.60 20.98 -10.87
C THR A 236 -14.21 21.61 -11.01
N GLU A 237 -13.16 21.04 -10.41
CA GLU A 237 -11.77 21.55 -10.45
C GLU A 237 -11.03 21.09 -11.72
N PRO A 238 -10.18 21.91 -12.35
CA PRO A 238 -9.51 21.53 -13.58
C PRO A 238 -8.64 20.27 -13.41
N GLY A 239 -8.48 19.52 -14.51
CA GLY A 239 -7.54 18.41 -14.59
C GLY A 239 -6.08 18.86 -14.71
N VAL A 240 -5.22 17.94 -15.10
CA VAL A 240 -3.82 18.16 -15.48
C VAL A 240 -3.57 17.96 -16.98
N LEU A 241 -4.60 17.66 -17.79
CA LEU A 241 -4.41 17.36 -19.21
C LEU A 241 -3.77 18.51 -20.01
N ASP A 242 -4.15 19.74 -19.73
CA ASP A 242 -3.58 20.95 -20.34
C ASP A 242 -2.11 21.21 -19.94
N LEU A 243 -1.60 20.50 -18.94
CA LEU A 243 -0.20 20.53 -18.54
C LEU A 243 0.67 19.55 -19.33
N ALA A 244 0.09 18.63 -20.10
CA ALA A 244 0.84 17.58 -20.79
C ALA A 244 1.87 18.17 -21.76
N GLY A 245 3.16 17.89 -21.53
CA GLY A 245 4.26 18.32 -22.40
C GLY A 245 4.54 19.83 -22.44
N ILE A 246 3.89 20.65 -21.61
CA ILE A 246 4.03 22.13 -21.67
C ILE A 246 5.44 22.62 -21.36
N ALA A 247 6.21 21.85 -20.60
CA ALA A 247 7.59 22.10 -20.23
C ALA A 247 8.56 21.08 -20.88
N SER A 248 8.22 20.61 -22.09
CA SER A 248 9.04 19.66 -22.85
C SER A 248 10.51 20.12 -22.95
N GLY A 249 11.43 19.27 -22.49
CA GLY A 249 12.87 19.53 -22.50
C GLY A 249 13.35 20.63 -21.54
N ARG A 250 12.49 21.07 -20.60
CA ARG A 250 12.87 22.02 -19.55
C ARG A 250 13.26 21.29 -18.27
N PRO A 251 14.18 21.84 -17.46
CA PRO A 251 14.57 21.20 -16.21
C PRO A 251 13.50 21.38 -15.12
N ALA A 252 13.32 20.35 -14.31
CA ALA A 252 12.48 20.40 -13.12
C ALA A 252 13.23 19.96 -11.86
N ILE A 253 12.81 20.49 -10.72
CA ILE A 253 13.31 20.14 -9.39
C ILE A 253 12.14 19.58 -8.58
N VAL A 254 12.23 18.32 -8.19
CA VAL A 254 11.28 17.63 -7.32
C VAL A 254 11.81 17.67 -5.89
N VAL A 255 11.03 18.24 -4.98
CA VAL A 255 11.44 18.50 -3.59
C VAL A 255 10.65 17.64 -2.61
N SER A 256 11.38 16.83 -1.85
CA SER A 256 10.86 15.85 -0.89
C SER A 256 11.33 16.14 0.55
N ALA A 257 10.67 15.53 1.53
CA ALA A 257 10.81 15.85 2.96
C ALA A 257 11.93 15.10 3.71
N GLY A 258 12.92 14.57 2.98
CA GLY A 258 14.06 13.89 3.57
C GLY A 258 14.97 14.86 4.34
N PRO A 259 15.69 14.39 5.38
CA PRO A 259 16.58 15.23 6.18
C PRO A 259 17.59 16.05 5.38
N SER A 260 18.08 15.53 4.25
CA SER A 260 19.03 16.23 3.39
C SER A 260 18.48 17.52 2.76
N LEU A 261 17.16 17.74 2.74
CA LEU A 261 16.54 18.95 2.17
C LEU A 261 17.16 20.24 2.71
N ALA A 262 17.52 20.26 4.00
CA ALA A 262 18.13 21.42 4.65
C ALA A 262 19.40 21.91 3.94
N ARG A 263 20.16 21.00 3.31
CA ARG A 263 21.40 21.30 2.57
C ARG A 263 21.11 22.05 1.26
N SER A 264 19.94 21.82 0.67
CA SER A 264 19.56 22.35 -0.64
C SER A 264 18.71 23.62 -0.57
N LEU A 265 18.17 23.98 0.61
CA LEU A 265 17.37 25.19 0.82
C LEU A 265 18.07 26.48 0.36
N PRO A 266 19.38 26.72 0.63
CA PRO A 266 20.06 27.93 0.17
C PRO A 266 20.04 28.08 -1.36
N THR A 267 20.23 26.99 -2.11
CA THR A 267 20.18 27.00 -3.57
C THR A 267 18.76 27.20 -4.08
N LEU A 268 17.76 26.53 -3.49
CA LEU A 268 16.35 26.67 -3.85
C LEU A 268 15.82 28.11 -3.68
N LYS A 269 16.38 28.89 -2.74
CA LYS A 269 16.01 30.31 -2.53
C LYS A 269 16.47 31.25 -3.63
N ARG A 270 17.43 30.85 -4.47
CA ARG A 270 17.99 31.71 -5.52
C ARG A 270 16.87 32.09 -6.50
N ALA A 271 16.74 33.37 -6.83
CA ALA A 271 15.67 33.88 -7.69
C ALA A 271 15.65 33.18 -9.07
N GLU A 272 16.83 32.89 -9.63
CA GLU A 272 16.97 32.17 -10.90
C GLU A 272 16.37 30.77 -10.88
N VAL A 273 16.32 30.09 -9.71
CA VAL A 273 15.68 28.78 -9.60
C VAL A 273 14.19 28.91 -9.88
N ARG A 274 13.55 29.89 -9.25
CA ARG A 274 12.14 30.21 -9.47
C ARG A 274 11.85 30.65 -10.91
N GLU A 275 12.79 31.33 -11.57
CA GLU A 275 12.59 31.84 -12.93
C GLU A 275 12.84 30.80 -14.02
N ARG A 276 13.67 29.79 -13.76
CA ARG A 276 14.22 28.90 -14.82
C ARG A 276 13.83 27.44 -14.67
N PHE A 277 13.40 27.02 -13.49
CA PHE A 277 13.06 25.63 -13.19
C PHE A 277 11.59 25.51 -12.81
N ILE A 278 10.97 24.39 -13.21
CA ILE A 278 9.70 23.99 -12.64
C ILE A 278 9.99 23.35 -11.28
N VAL A 279 9.49 23.95 -10.20
CA VAL A 279 9.69 23.42 -8.83
C VAL A 279 8.41 22.73 -8.36
N ILE A 280 8.53 21.44 -8.03
CA ILE A 280 7.41 20.59 -7.60
C ILE A 280 7.70 20.02 -6.21
N GLY A 281 6.94 20.44 -5.21
CA GLY A 281 7.08 19.95 -3.84
C GLY A 281 6.09 18.84 -3.49
N ALA A 282 6.47 17.94 -2.60
CA ALA A 282 5.49 17.13 -1.86
C ALA A 282 4.72 18.01 -0.84
N THR A 283 3.48 17.66 -0.50
CA THR A 283 2.68 18.44 0.49
C THR A 283 3.42 18.64 1.80
N THR A 284 4.16 17.62 2.22
CA THR A 284 4.91 17.58 3.48
C THR A 284 6.00 18.65 3.57
N VAL A 285 6.51 19.17 2.45
CA VAL A 285 7.53 20.23 2.43
C VAL A 285 6.95 21.63 2.23
N LEU A 286 5.64 21.76 1.96
CA LEU A 286 5.05 23.05 1.58
C LEU A 286 5.32 24.14 2.62
N LYS A 287 4.97 23.88 3.89
CA LYS A 287 5.19 24.85 4.97
C LYS A 287 6.67 25.18 5.18
N THR A 288 7.57 24.20 5.04
CA THR A 288 9.02 24.40 5.12
C THR A 288 9.50 25.31 4.01
N LEU A 289 9.08 25.08 2.76
CA LEU A 289 9.45 25.93 1.63
C LEU A 289 8.93 27.36 1.81
N LEU A 290 7.66 27.51 2.21
CA LEU A 290 7.06 28.84 2.43
C LEU A 290 7.74 29.62 3.56
N ALA A 291 8.11 28.95 4.67
CA ALA A 291 8.86 29.57 5.77
C ALA A 291 10.24 30.09 5.33
N GLU A 292 10.82 29.46 4.31
CA GLU A 292 12.10 29.85 3.71
C GLU A 292 11.94 30.86 2.54
N GLY A 293 10.71 31.33 2.28
CA GLY A 293 10.41 32.25 1.18
C GLY A 293 10.39 31.61 -0.20
N ILE A 294 10.40 30.28 -0.28
CA ILE A 294 10.36 29.50 -1.51
C ILE A 294 8.92 29.16 -1.84
N ARG A 295 8.45 29.58 -3.03
CA ARG A 295 7.13 29.24 -3.56
C ARG A 295 7.29 28.27 -4.73
N PRO A 296 6.96 26.98 -4.56
CA PRO A 296 7.01 26.03 -5.68
C PRO A 296 5.91 26.35 -6.70
N ASP A 297 6.07 25.91 -7.94
CA ASP A 297 5.03 26.04 -8.96
C ASP A 297 3.86 25.11 -8.67
N PHE A 298 4.21 23.88 -8.27
CA PHE A 298 3.26 22.85 -7.92
C PHE A 298 3.58 22.26 -6.55
N VAL A 299 2.53 21.92 -5.82
CA VAL A 299 2.62 21.04 -4.66
C VAL A 299 1.72 19.83 -4.92
N CYS A 300 2.22 18.62 -4.73
CA CYS A 300 1.43 17.40 -4.92
C CYS A 300 0.87 16.89 -3.60
N ALA A 301 -0.29 16.23 -3.60
CA ALA A 301 -0.84 15.52 -2.44
C ALA A 301 -1.58 14.23 -2.85
N LEU A 302 -1.43 13.16 -2.05
CA LEU A 302 -2.16 11.90 -2.25
C LEU A 302 -2.52 11.15 -0.97
N ASP A 303 -2.05 11.63 0.19
CA ASP A 303 -2.21 10.90 1.46
C ASP A 303 -3.68 10.83 1.90
N HIS A 304 -4.16 9.63 2.19
CA HIS A 304 -5.55 9.38 2.58
C HIS A 304 -5.84 9.71 4.05
N HIS A 305 -4.81 9.72 4.89
CA HIS A 305 -4.92 9.88 6.35
C HIS A 305 -5.22 11.32 6.74
N ASP A 306 -5.97 11.51 7.84
CA ASP A 306 -6.34 12.83 8.37
C ASP A 306 -5.12 13.67 8.83
N LEU A 307 -3.97 13.04 9.06
CA LEU A 307 -2.73 13.72 9.45
C LEU A 307 -2.25 14.68 8.35
N SER A 308 -2.59 14.40 7.10
CA SER A 308 -2.28 15.24 5.94
C SER A 308 -2.82 16.67 6.07
N ARG A 309 -3.90 16.86 6.86
CA ARG A 309 -4.43 18.17 7.26
C ARG A 309 -3.35 19.10 7.79
N ARG A 310 -2.41 18.58 8.60
CA ARG A 310 -1.39 19.39 9.28
C ARG A 310 -0.43 20.08 8.31
N PHE A 311 -0.29 19.54 7.10
CA PHE A 311 0.57 20.13 6.07
C PHE A 311 -0.07 21.34 5.39
N ILE A 312 -1.40 21.50 5.47
CA ILE A 312 -2.15 22.58 4.80
C ILE A 312 -2.81 23.56 5.78
N GLU A 313 -3.19 23.11 6.98
CA GLU A 313 -3.97 23.95 7.89
C GLU A 313 -3.22 25.24 8.30
N GLY A 314 -3.94 26.35 8.37
CA GLY A 314 -3.38 27.66 8.73
C GLY A 314 -2.77 28.45 7.57
N LEU A 315 -2.71 27.89 6.36
CA LEU A 315 -2.29 28.64 5.16
C LEU A 315 -3.38 29.64 4.74
N THR A 316 -2.94 30.82 4.27
CA THR A 316 -3.78 31.85 3.65
C THR A 316 -3.59 31.87 2.14
N ALA A 317 -4.51 32.50 1.40
CA ALA A 317 -4.38 32.66 -0.04
C ALA A 317 -3.09 33.43 -0.44
N ALA A 318 -2.63 34.35 0.40
CA ALA A 318 -1.38 35.09 0.17
C ALA A 318 -0.15 34.20 0.35
N ASP A 319 -0.18 33.22 1.25
CA ASP A 319 0.95 32.29 1.46
C ASP A 319 1.19 31.41 0.23
N VAL A 320 0.11 31.01 -0.45
CA VAL A 320 0.16 30.08 -1.60
C VAL A 320 -0.10 30.76 -2.95
N GLU A 321 -0.01 32.08 -3.01
CA GLU A 321 -0.09 32.81 -4.28
C GLU A 321 0.95 32.28 -5.28
N GLY A 322 0.48 31.89 -6.46
CA GLY A 322 1.29 31.29 -7.53
C GLY A 322 1.58 29.80 -7.36
N VAL A 323 1.11 29.16 -6.27
CA VAL A 323 1.32 27.74 -5.99
C VAL A 323 0.04 26.95 -6.33
N THR A 324 0.15 25.98 -7.23
CA THR A 324 -0.99 25.10 -7.59
C THR A 324 -0.88 23.76 -6.86
N LEU A 325 -1.91 23.38 -6.11
CA LEU A 325 -2.03 22.06 -5.51
C LEU A 325 -2.54 21.06 -6.54
N VAL A 326 -1.75 20.04 -6.85
CA VAL A 326 -2.12 18.91 -7.71
C VAL A 326 -2.40 17.70 -6.83
N VAL A 327 -3.64 17.21 -6.83
CA VAL A 327 -4.03 16.08 -5.98
C VAL A 327 -4.39 14.83 -6.76
N GLU A 328 -4.02 13.68 -6.21
CA GLU A 328 -4.70 12.44 -6.54
C GLU A 328 -6.07 12.44 -5.81
N PRO A 329 -7.20 12.11 -6.47
CA PRO A 329 -8.53 12.27 -5.89
C PRO A 329 -8.78 11.50 -4.58
N LYS A 330 -7.98 10.47 -4.27
CA LYS A 330 -8.05 9.69 -3.01
C LYS A 330 -7.48 10.39 -1.78
N VAL A 331 -6.90 11.59 -1.95
CA VAL A 331 -6.36 12.40 -0.85
C VAL A 331 -7.43 12.66 0.21
N ASN A 332 -7.03 12.84 1.48
CA ASN A 332 -7.98 13.22 2.51
C ASN A 332 -8.71 14.52 2.14
N ALA A 333 -10.03 14.53 2.23
CA ALA A 333 -10.85 15.67 1.78
C ALA A 333 -10.52 16.99 2.51
N SER A 334 -9.98 16.92 3.74
CA SER A 334 -9.53 18.12 4.46
C SER A 334 -8.41 18.87 3.74
N VAL A 335 -7.55 18.18 2.97
CA VAL A 335 -6.48 18.81 2.18
C VAL A 335 -7.07 19.72 1.12
N VAL A 336 -8.08 19.23 0.39
CA VAL A 336 -8.75 19.97 -0.69
C VAL A 336 -9.61 21.11 -0.14
N ASP A 337 -10.30 20.89 0.98
CA ASP A 337 -11.16 21.91 1.60
C ASP A 337 -10.37 23.05 2.25
N LEU A 338 -9.20 22.77 2.82
CA LEU A 338 -8.40 23.78 3.54
C LEU A 338 -7.41 24.53 2.65
N TYR A 339 -7.05 24.01 1.49
CA TYR A 339 -6.09 24.67 0.62
C TYR A 339 -6.70 25.94 0.00
N PRO A 340 -6.15 27.14 0.28
CA PRO A 340 -6.78 28.40 -0.13
C PRO A 340 -6.39 28.85 -1.55
N GLY A 341 -5.54 28.09 -2.25
CA GLY A 341 -5.03 28.42 -3.58
C GLY A 341 -5.68 27.61 -4.71
N ALA A 342 -5.03 27.65 -5.87
CA ALA A 342 -5.42 26.90 -7.07
C ALA A 342 -5.30 25.38 -6.89
N ILE A 343 -6.30 24.62 -7.33
CA ILE A 343 -6.32 23.15 -7.25
C ILE A 343 -6.48 22.54 -8.64
N ARG A 344 -5.73 21.46 -8.90
CA ARG A 344 -5.90 20.56 -10.03
C ARG A 344 -6.00 19.13 -9.53
N MET A 345 -6.74 18.29 -10.25
CA MET A 345 -6.87 16.87 -9.91
C MET A 345 -6.35 15.98 -11.03
N THR A 346 -5.62 14.92 -10.70
CA THR A 346 -5.31 13.86 -11.66
C THR A 346 -6.54 13.03 -11.95
N GLN A 347 -6.57 12.39 -13.11
CA GLN A 347 -7.64 11.44 -13.46
C GLN A 347 -7.71 10.28 -12.47
N GLU A 348 -8.93 9.82 -12.17
CA GLU A 348 -9.22 8.62 -11.38
C GLU A 348 -10.35 7.85 -12.07
N ASP A 349 -10.03 6.66 -12.58
CA ASP A 349 -10.94 5.82 -13.37
C ASP A 349 -12.28 5.59 -12.65
N ARG A 350 -12.24 5.32 -11.34
CA ARG A 350 -13.47 5.03 -10.58
C ARG A 350 -14.39 6.22 -10.51
N LEU A 351 -13.85 7.42 -10.30
CA LEU A 351 -14.67 8.63 -10.30
C LEU A 351 -15.20 8.94 -11.70
N ASP A 352 -14.41 8.66 -12.74
CA ASP A 352 -14.86 8.81 -14.12
C ASP A 352 -16.04 7.90 -14.46
N ASP A 353 -16.01 6.63 -14.03
CA ASP A 353 -17.10 5.68 -14.23
C ASP A 353 -18.36 6.11 -13.47
N LEU A 354 -18.20 6.55 -12.22
CA LEU A 354 -19.29 7.08 -11.40
C LEU A 354 -19.90 8.37 -11.98
N LEU A 355 -19.10 9.23 -12.59
CA LEU A 355 -19.55 10.50 -13.16
C LEU A 355 -20.31 10.32 -14.48
N GLY A 356 -20.15 9.21 -15.20
CA GLY A 356 -20.88 8.94 -16.44
C GLY A 356 -20.88 10.13 -17.41
N GLY A 357 -22.06 10.70 -17.68
CA GLY A 357 -22.21 11.88 -18.56
C GLY A 357 -21.56 13.19 -18.05
N LEU A 358 -21.08 13.22 -16.80
CA LEU A 358 -20.28 14.32 -16.24
C LEU A 358 -18.77 14.09 -16.41
N LYS A 359 -18.33 12.90 -16.84
CA LYS A 359 -16.94 12.59 -17.12
C LYS A 359 -16.34 13.60 -18.09
N ARG A 360 -15.09 13.96 -17.86
CA ARG A 360 -14.31 14.83 -18.74
C ARG A 360 -12.86 14.37 -18.73
N PRO A 361 -12.07 14.71 -19.76
CA PRO A 361 -10.68 14.33 -19.77
C PRO A 361 -9.90 15.12 -18.71
N MET A 362 -9.39 14.42 -17.70
CA MET A 362 -8.64 15.01 -16.58
C MET A 362 -7.12 14.94 -16.75
N GLY A 363 -6.60 13.99 -17.53
CA GLY A 363 -5.16 13.76 -17.67
C GLY A 363 -4.63 12.74 -16.67
N THR A 364 -4.00 11.69 -17.17
CA THR A 364 -3.63 10.50 -16.41
C THR A 364 -2.17 10.53 -16.04
N ILE A 365 -1.88 10.57 -14.74
CA ILE A 365 -0.52 10.46 -14.21
C ILE A 365 -0.38 9.05 -13.61
N PRO A 366 0.75 8.33 -13.84
CA PRO A 366 0.98 7.04 -13.23
C PRO A 366 0.81 7.05 -11.71
N ALA A 367 0.22 5.99 -11.15
CA ALA A 367 0.06 5.85 -9.71
C ALA A 367 1.41 5.66 -9.01
N GLY A 368 1.60 6.34 -7.88
CA GLY A 368 2.79 6.26 -7.03
C GLY A 368 2.45 5.83 -5.60
N ALA A 369 3.41 5.22 -4.89
CA ALA A 369 3.20 4.84 -3.49
C ALA A 369 3.33 6.00 -2.50
N THR A 370 3.91 7.14 -2.91
CA THR A 370 4.11 8.32 -2.07
C THR A 370 3.87 9.61 -2.85
N VAL A 371 3.61 10.70 -2.16
CA VAL A 371 3.46 12.04 -2.76
C VAL A 371 4.66 12.39 -3.64
N ALA A 372 5.87 11.96 -3.27
CA ALA A 372 7.07 12.22 -4.06
C ALA A 372 7.08 11.52 -5.44
N HIS A 373 6.49 10.32 -5.53
CA HIS A 373 6.29 9.67 -6.82
C HIS A 373 5.33 10.48 -7.70
N LEU A 374 4.22 10.97 -7.14
CA LEU A 374 3.30 11.84 -7.85
C LEU A 374 3.98 13.13 -8.33
N SER A 375 4.83 13.75 -7.50
CA SER A 375 5.63 14.92 -7.89
C SER A 375 6.60 14.62 -9.05
N TYR A 376 7.27 13.47 -9.00
CA TYR A 376 8.15 13.02 -10.08
C TYR A 376 7.38 12.74 -11.38
N PHE A 377 6.27 12.02 -11.30
CA PHE A 377 5.44 11.73 -12.47
C PHE A 377 4.78 12.97 -13.04
N LEU A 378 4.42 13.96 -12.22
CA LEU A 378 3.96 15.26 -12.69
C LEU A 378 5.07 15.99 -13.48
N ALA A 379 6.32 15.96 -13.01
CA ALA A 379 7.45 16.53 -13.77
C ALA A 379 7.58 15.87 -15.15
N ARG A 380 7.45 14.55 -15.23
CA ARG A 380 7.48 13.82 -16.50
C ARG A 380 6.25 14.07 -17.36
N TRP A 381 5.07 14.22 -16.76
CA TRP A 381 3.83 14.58 -17.46
C TRP A 381 3.95 15.96 -18.13
N LEU A 382 4.58 16.93 -17.45
CA LEU A 382 4.91 18.24 -18.01
C LEU A 382 5.94 18.16 -19.16
N GLY A 383 6.59 17.01 -19.37
CA GLY A 383 7.64 16.83 -20.39
C GLY A 383 9.04 17.24 -19.92
N CYS A 384 9.23 17.49 -18.62
CA CYS A 384 10.50 17.98 -18.10
C CYS A 384 11.63 16.95 -18.29
N ASP A 385 12.77 17.43 -18.77
CA ASP A 385 14.00 16.67 -18.91
C ASP A 385 15.20 17.65 -18.95
N PRO A 386 16.18 17.52 -18.04
CA PRO A 386 16.29 16.55 -16.93
C PRO A 386 15.34 16.84 -15.75
N VAL A 387 15.15 15.84 -14.87
CA VAL A 387 14.47 16.00 -13.57
C VAL A 387 15.45 15.76 -12.44
N ALA A 388 15.62 16.74 -11.53
CA ALA A 388 16.43 16.63 -10.33
C ALA A 388 15.60 16.28 -9.10
N LEU A 389 16.11 15.36 -8.28
CA LEU A 389 15.52 14.96 -7.00
C LEU A 389 16.26 15.65 -5.86
N VAL A 390 15.54 16.28 -4.93
CA VAL A 390 16.09 16.98 -3.76
C VAL A 390 15.35 16.53 -2.51
N GLY A 391 16.08 16.24 -1.43
CA GLY A 391 15.47 15.73 -0.19
C GLY A 391 14.77 14.38 -0.36
N GLN A 392 15.12 13.59 -1.40
CA GLN A 392 14.57 12.27 -1.66
C GLN A 392 15.42 11.20 -0.96
N ASP A 393 15.52 11.27 0.36
CA ASP A 393 16.53 10.52 1.10
C ASP A 393 16.30 9.00 1.07
N LEU A 394 15.05 8.54 1.27
CA LEU A 394 14.70 7.10 1.28
C LEU A 394 15.58 6.26 2.23
N GLY A 395 16.02 6.88 3.33
CA GLY A 395 16.83 6.27 4.36
C GLY A 395 17.16 7.29 5.46
N PHE A 396 17.78 6.81 6.53
CA PHE A 396 18.05 7.60 7.73
C PHE A 396 19.33 8.42 7.60
N THR A 397 19.29 9.49 6.81
CA THR A 397 20.39 10.45 6.65
C THR A 397 20.77 11.02 8.02
N ASP A 398 22.05 10.97 8.35
CA ASP A 398 22.61 11.41 9.63
C ASP A 398 21.91 10.81 10.88
N GLY A 399 21.27 9.64 10.75
CA GLY A 399 20.54 8.99 11.84
C GLY A 399 19.20 9.65 12.16
N GLN A 400 18.63 10.42 11.24
CA GLN A 400 17.33 11.09 11.38
C GLN A 400 16.27 10.42 10.49
N TYR A 401 15.05 10.28 11.01
CA TYR A 401 13.88 9.85 10.27
C TYR A 401 13.23 11.03 9.54
N TYR A 402 13.10 12.17 10.22
CA TYR A 402 12.43 13.35 9.69
C TYR A 402 13.38 14.52 9.48
N ALA A 403 13.07 15.37 8.50
CA ALA A 403 13.77 16.64 8.32
C ALA A 403 13.52 17.59 9.50
N GLY A 404 14.51 18.45 9.78
CA GLY A 404 14.39 19.50 10.79
C GLY A 404 13.11 20.33 10.61
N GLY A 405 12.39 20.58 11.71
CA GLY A 405 11.11 21.30 11.69
C GLY A 405 9.90 20.52 11.15
N ALA A 406 9.99 19.20 10.95
CA ALA A 406 8.82 18.38 10.61
C ALA A 406 7.72 18.48 11.68
N ALA A 407 6.45 18.39 11.26
CA ALA A 407 5.28 18.52 12.15
C ALA A 407 5.27 17.53 13.33
N ILE A 408 5.96 16.39 13.20
CA ILE A 408 6.10 15.41 14.28
C ILE A 408 6.98 15.92 15.42
N HIS A 409 7.96 16.80 15.14
CA HIS A 409 8.80 17.40 16.17
C HIS A 409 7.98 18.32 17.09
N GLU A 410 6.95 18.99 16.57
CA GLU A 410 6.02 19.78 17.38
C GLU A 410 5.20 18.90 18.32
N VAL A 411 4.77 17.72 17.85
CA VAL A 411 4.08 16.73 18.69
C VAL A 411 4.97 16.26 19.83
N TRP A 412 6.21 15.93 19.49
CA TRP A 412 7.21 15.49 20.45
C TRP A 412 7.65 16.61 21.38
N GLY A 413 7.43 17.89 21.05
CA GLY A 413 7.85 19.03 21.85
C GLY A 413 7.39 18.98 23.33
N GLY A 414 6.24 18.34 23.61
CA GLY A 414 5.79 18.12 24.99
C GLY A 414 6.56 17.03 25.76
N GLU A 415 7.25 16.13 25.06
CA GLU A 415 8.04 15.01 25.58
C GLU A 415 9.54 15.34 25.66
N LEU A 416 10.02 16.35 24.92
CA LEU A 416 11.42 16.73 24.85
C LEU A 416 11.94 17.26 26.20
N ASN A 417 13.08 16.72 26.65
CA ASN A 417 13.81 17.18 27.84
C ASN A 417 15.28 16.73 27.79
N ALA A 418 16.07 17.08 28.82
CA ALA A 418 17.50 16.74 28.87
C ALA A 418 17.83 15.24 28.75
N PHE A 419 16.87 14.34 29.02
CA PHE A 419 17.01 12.88 28.91
C PHE A 419 16.21 12.27 27.76
N ASN A 420 15.41 13.07 27.06
CA ASN A 420 14.63 12.66 25.89
C ASN A 420 14.79 13.74 24.82
N THR A 421 15.99 13.81 24.23
CA THR A 421 16.30 14.81 23.21
C THR A 421 15.62 14.45 21.89
N LEU A 422 15.58 15.40 20.95
CA LEU A 422 15.00 15.15 19.64
C LEU A 422 15.73 14.01 18.93
N GLU A 423 17.06 14.00 19.02
CA GLU A 423 17.94 12.96 18.48
C GLU A 423 17.63 11.59 19.10
N MET A 424 17.33 11.55 20.41
CA MET A 424 16.93 10.30 21.07
C MET A 424 15.56 9.82 20.58
N MET A 425 14.59 10.71 20.35
CA MET A 425 13.27 10.34 19.83
C MET A 425 13.35 9.84 18.38
N GLU A 426 14.12 10.53 17.54
CA GLU A 426 14.46 10.09 16.17
C GLU A 426 15.12 8.70 16.19
N TRP A 427 16.15 8.51 17.03
CA TRP A 427 16.84 7.24 17.15
C TRP A 427 15.92 6.12 17.65
N GLN A 428 15.12 6.37 18.70
CA GLN A 428 14.15 5.40 19.19
C GLN A 428 13.12 5.05 18.11
N ARG A 429 12.68 6.02 17.32
CA ARG A 429 11.76 5.78 16.20
C ARG A 429 12.37 4.83 15.17
N ILE A 430 13.64 5.03 14.83
CA ILE A 430 14.39 4.16 13.92
C ILE A 430 14.56 2.76 14.52
N VAL A 431 15.07 2.64 15.75
CA VAL A 431 15.37 1.34 16.36
C VAL A 431 14.10 0.52 16.63
N ARG A 432 12.96 1.17 16.90
CA ARG A 432 11.66 0.50 17.05
C ARG A 432 11.19 -0.22 15.77
N GLN A 433 11.76 0.09 14.61
CA GLN A 433 11.51 -0.68 13.39
C GLN A 433 12.08 -2.10 13.46
N GLY A 434 13.05 -2.36 14.35
CA GLY A 434 13.55 -3.71 14.65
C GLY A 434 13.95 -4.48 13.39
N GLY A 435 13.26 -5.61 13.15
CA GLY A 435 13.48 -6.48 11.99
C GLY A 435 13.13 -5.87 10.63
N ASN A 436 12.48 -4.69 10.59
CA ASN A 436 12.17 -3.97 9.35
C ASN A 436 13.29 -3.00 8.93
N LEU A 437 14.40 -2.93 9.67
CA LEU A 437 15.57 -2.15 9.26
C LEU A 437 16.33 -2.87 8.15
N VAL A 438 16.59 -2.15 7.07
CA VAL A 438 17.32 -2.64 5.90
C VAL A 438 18.65 -1.90 5.80
N ARG A 439 19.75 -2.65 5.71
CA ARG A 439 21.07 -2.08 5.40
C ARG A 439 21.13 -1.71 3.93
N THR A 440 21.65 -0.54 3.64
CA THR A 440 21.89 -0.06 2.28
C THR A 440 23.16 0.80 2.25
N VAL A 441 23.48 1.36 1.09
CA VAL A 441 24.54 2.34 0.91
C VAL A 441 23.95 3.70 0.59
N ASP A 442 24.56 4.74 1.14
CA ASP A 442 24.17 6.11 0.85
C ASP A 442 24.69 6.57 -0.52
N HIS A 443 24.29 7.78 -0.92
CA HIS A 443 24.70 8.39 -2.18
C HIS A 443 26.24 8.53 -2.36
N LEU A 444 27.03 8.47 -1.27
CA LEU A 444 28.50 8.48 -1.29
C LEU A 444 29.13 7.07 -1.19
N GLY A 445 28.30 6.02 -1.16
CA GLY A 445 28.74 4.63 -1.02
C GLY A 445 29.07 4.22 0.42
N ARG A 446 28.69 5.01 1.42
CA ARG A 446 28.90 4.70 2.85
C ARG A 446 27.74 3.84 3.37
N PRO A 447 27.94 2.99 4.38
CA PRO A 447 26.86 2.21 4.98
C PRO A 447 25.80 3.12 5.61
N MET A 448 24.53 2.80 5.38
CA MET A 448 23.40 3.44 6.06
C MET A 448 22.27 2.46 6.32
N PHE A 449 21.28 2.89 7.08
CA PHE A 449 20.03 2.16 7.28
C PHE A 449 18.87 2.88 6.61
N THR A 450 17.93 2.09 6.12
CA THR A 450 16.59 2.49 5.74
C THR A 450 15.60 1.53 6.38
N ASP A 451 14.30 1.72 6.18
CA ASP A 451 13.30 0.71 6.51
C ASP A 451 12.76 0.05 5.24
N GLU A 452 12.03 -1.04 5.41
CA GLU A 452 11.45 -1.78 4.29
C GLU A 452 10.46 -0.96 3.46
N GLN A 453 9.75 -0.02 4.09
CA GLN A 453 8.78 0.83 3.39
C GLN A 453 9.50 1.77 2.42
N MET A 454 10.53 2.48 2.90
CA MET A 454 11.38 3.33 2.07
C MET A 454 12.18 2.53 1.04
N ALA A 455 12.61 1.31 1.36
CA ALA A 455 13.24 0.42 0.39
C ALA A 455 12.28 0.03 -0.75
N ALA A 456 11.00 -0.24 -0.44
CA ALA A 456 9.98 -0.49 -1.45
C ALA A 456 9.70 0.75 -2.31
N TYR A 457 9.69 1.95 -1.70
CA TYR A 457 9.59 3.21 -2.44
C TYR A 457 10.78 3.42 -3.37
N LEU A 458 12.00 3.14 -2.91
CA LEU A 458 13.20 3.21 -3.75
C LEU A 458 13.10 2.28 -4.96
N GLN A 459 12.62 1.05 -4.78
CA GLN A 459 12.42 0.12 -5.90
C GLN A 459 11.43 0.64 -6.94
N GLN A 460 10.33 1.27 -6.52
CA GLN A 460 9.36 1.86 -7.45
C GLN A 460 9.95 3.06 -8.22
N PHE A 461 10.72 3.92 -7.54
CA PHE A 461 11.47 5.00 -8.19
C PHE A 461 12.48 4.46 -9.20
N GLU A 462 13.30 3.48 -8.83
CA GLU A 462 14.30 2.89 -9.72
C GLU A 462 13.67 2.23 -10.95
N ALA A 463 12.50 1.60 -10.81
CA ALA A 463 11.76 1.08 -11.95
C ALA A 463 11.28 2.19 -12.90
N ALA A 464 10.94 3.38 -12.38
CA ALA A 464 10.62 4.54 -13.21
C ALA A 464 11.87 5.13 -13.88
N PHE A 465 12.98 5.24 -13.13
CA PHE A 465 14.25 5.78 -13.64
C PHE A 465 14.88 4.87 -14.70
N GLU A 466 14.75 3.55 -14.56
CA GLU A 466 15.16 2.57 -15.56
C GLU A 466 14.43 2.79 -16.89
N ARG A 467 13.10 2.98 -16.85
CA ARG A 467 12.30 3.29 -18.05
C ARG A 467 12.70 4.62 -18.69
N ASP A 468 12.95 5.65 -17.87
CA ASP A 468 13.38 6.95 -18.38
C ASP A 468 14.78 6.87 -19.01
N THR A 469 15.71 6.16 -18.39
CA THR A 469 17.06 5.92 -18.94
C THR A 469 16.98 5.14 -20.25
N ALA A 470 16.13 4.11 -20.33
CA ALA A 470 15.89 3.36 -21.56
C ALA A 470 15.26 4.23 -22.66
N ALA A 471 14.50 5.27 -22.30
CA ALA A 471 13.95 6.27 -23.20
C ALA A 471 14.91 7.44 -23.49
N GLY A 472 16.15 7.41 -22.99
CA GLY A 472 17.16 8.45 -23.19
C GLY A 472 16.94 9.73 -22.37
N ARG A 473 16.05 9.70 -21.37
CA ARG A 473 15.78 10.81 -20.45
C ARG A 473 16.69 10.73 -19.23
N ARG A 474 16.94 11.89 -18.61
CA ARG A 474 17.92 12.01 -17.52
C ARG A 474 17.23 12.26 -16.19
N VAL A 475 17.71 11.56 -15.16
CA VAL A 475 17.30 11.74 -13.76
C VAL A 475 18.54 12.11 -12.96
N ILE A 476 18.51 13.25 -12.30
CA ILE A 476 19.62 13.76 -11.51
C ILE A 476 19.34 13.51 -10.03
N ASP A 477 20.22 12.78 -9.37
CA ASP A 477 20.16 12.65 -7.92
C ASP A 477 20.93 13.81 -7.27
N ALA A 478 20.19 14.88 -7.00
CA ALA A 478 20.64 16.03 -6.24
C ALA A 478 20.26 15.94 -4.76
N THR A 479 19.89 14.74 -4.31
CA THR A 479 19.70 14.46 -2.90
C THR A 479 21.09 14.31 -2.30
N GLU A 480 21.58 15.38 -1.69
CA GLU A 480 22.86 15.42 -0.98
C GLU A 480 22.77 14.63 0.34
N GLY A 481 22.22 13.41 0.31
CA GLY A 481 21.95 12.52 1.42
C GLY A 481 21.20 11.27 0.96
N GLY A 482 20.83 10.42 1.92
CA GLY A 482 19.95 9.29 1.65
C GLY A 482 20.57 8.12 0.88
N ALA A 483 19.73 7.15 0.58
CA ALA A 483 20.07 5.93 -0.13
C ALA A 483 20.51 6.24 -1.57
N LYS A 484 21.51 5.49 -2.03
CA LYS A 484 21.93 5.50 -3.43
C LYS A 484 20.79 5.02 -4.31
N LYS A 485 20.51 5.78 -5.36
CA LYS A 485 19.47 5.48 -6.34
C LYS A 485 20.13 4.97 -7.63
N ARG A 486 19.65 3.86 -8.17
CA ARG A 486 20.09 3.36 -9.48
C ARG A 486 19.45 4.16 -10.60
N PHE A 487 20.09 4.14 -11.78
CA PHE A 487 19.60 4.80 -13.00
C PHE A 487 19.46 6.33 -12.85
N THR A 488 20.26 6.93 -11.97
CA THR A 488 20.37 8.38 -11.78
C THR A 488 21.81 8.84 -11.96
N GLU A 489 21.99 10.11 -12.29
CA GLU A 489 23.29 10.78 -12.35
C GLU A 489 23.48 11.61 -11.06
N PRO A 490 24.49 11.33 -10.22
CA PRO A 490 24.74 12.10 -9.01
C PRO A 490 25.29 13.49 -9.37
N MET A 491 24.70 14.55 -8.81
CA MET A 491 25.11 15.95 -9.05
C MET A 491 24.61 16.81 -7.88
N THR A 492 25.36 17.83 -7.43
CA THR A 492 24.81 18.77 -6.43
C THR A 492 23.66 19.60 -7.03
N LEU A 493 22.74 20.09 -6.20
CA LEU A 493 21.68 20.97 -6.72
C LEU A 493 22.26 22.24 -7.35
N GLU A 494 23.35 22.78 -6.80
CA GLU A 494 24.06 23.92 -7.38
C GLU A 494 24.61 23.60 -8.78
N GLY A 495 25.30 22.46 -8.93
CA GLY A 495 25.79 22.02 -10.25
C GLY A 495 24.66 21.78 -11.25
N PHE A 496 23.50 21.30 -10.79
CA PHE A 496 22.31 21.16 -11.63
C PHE A 496 21.78 22.52 -12.09
N VAL A 497 21.70 23.49 -11.18
CA VAL A 497 21.23 24.84 -11.51
C VAL A 497 22.15 25.51 -12.54
N GLU A 498 23.47 25.38 -12.36
CA GLU A 498 24.47 25.92 -13.29
C GLU A 498 24.43 25.24 -14.65
N ALA A 499 24.27 23.92 -14.70
CA ALA A 499 24.29 23.16 -15.94
C ALA A 499 23.01 23.33 -16.79
N PHE A 500 21.84 23.46 -16.15
CA PHE A 500 20.55 23.40 -16.84
C PHE A 500 19.73 24.69 -16.76
N GLY A 501 20.14 25.67 -15.96
CA GLY A 501 19.47 26.96 -15.80
C GLY A 501 19.67 27.92 -16.97
N THR A 502 19.53 27.46 -18.22
CA THR A 502 19.89 28.24 -19.41
C THR A 502 18.73 29.04 -19.98
N ALA A 503 17.48 28.63 -19.76
CA ALA A 503 16.28 29.26 -20.32
C ALA A 503 15.22 29.55 -19.22
N PRO A 504 14.42 30.63 -19.37
CA PRO A 504 13.33 30.93 -18.45
C PRO A 504 12.21 29.90 -18.59
N LYS A 505 11.62 29.44 -17.49
CA LYS A 505 10.57 28.41 -17.50
C LYS A 505 9.32 28.87 -18.29
N PRO A 506 8.56 27.95 -18.88
CA PRO A 506 7.35 28.30 -19.63
C PRO A 506 6.28 28.88 -18.72
N GLU A 507 5.37 29.65 -19.30
CA GLU A 507 4.16 30.10 -18.62
C GLU A 507 3.21 28.91 -18.39
N LEU A 508 2.70 28.77 -17.17
CA LEU A 508 1.81 27.68 -16.79
C LEU A 508 0.35 28.13 -16.86
N PRO A 509 -0.57 27.32 -17.43
CA PRO A 509 -1.97 27.68 -17.55
C PRO A 509 -2.62 27.77 -16.17
N ALA A 510 -3.42 28.82 -15.97
CA ALA A 510 -4.17 29.01 -14.74
C ALA A 510 -5.12 27.83 -14.47
N ALA A 511 -5.17 27.38 -13.21
CA ALA A 511 -6.14 26.39 -12.78
C ALA A 511 -7.51 27.05 -12.58
N ILE A 512 -8.29 27.14 -13.66
CA ILE A 512 -9.60 27.78 -13.65
C ILE A 512 -10.68 26.73 -13.34
N ARG A 513 -11.41 26.94 -12.24
CA ARG A 513 -12.59 26.14 -11.90
C ARG A 513 -13.68 26.31 -12.95
N LEU A 514 -14.41 25.24 -13.26
CA LEU A 514 -15.46 25.26 -14.29
C LEU A 514 -16.55 26.30 -13.97
N GLY A 515 -16.95 27.08 -14.98
CA GLY A 515 -17.98 28.12 -14.84
C GLY A 515 -19.40 27.59 -14.58
N ASP A 516 -19.67 26.32 -14.91
CA ASP A 516 -20.96 25.65 -14.68
C ASP A 516 -20.99 24.80 -13.39
N ALA A 517 -20.06 25.03 -12.46
CA ALA A 517 -19.87 24.21 -11.25
C ALA A 517 -21.17 23.93 -10.48
N GLY A 518 -22.04 24.92 -10.28
CA GLY A 518 -23.31 24.75 -9.56
C GLY A 518 -24.27 23.78 -10.26
N SER A 519 -24.39 23.86 -11.59
CA SER A 519 -25.24 22.94 -12.38
C SER A 519 -24.67 21.51 -12.35
N ARG A 520 -23.34 21.37 -12.41
CA ARG A 520 -22.67 20.06 -12.33
C ARG A 520 -22.88 19.40 -10.97
N VAL A 521 -22.77 20.16 -9.88
CA VAL A 521 -23.05 19.68 -8.52
C VAL A 521 -24.51 19.23 -8.38
N GLY A 522 -25.46 19.97 -8.96
CA GLY A 522 -26.87 19.56 -8.97
C GLY A 522 -27.11 18.23 -9.70
N ARG A 523 -26.53 18.07 -10.89
CA ARG A 523 -26.60 16.80 -11.65
C ARG A 523 -25.93 15.64 -10.90
N LEU A 524 -24.79 15.90 -10.27
CA LEU A 524 -24.07 14.93 -9.45
C LEU A 524 -24.93 14.44 -8.27
N SER A 525 -25.61 15.33 -7.53
CA SER A 525 -26.50 14.89 -6.44
C SER A 525 -27.67 14.03 -6.94
N ALA A 526 -28.23 14.35 -8.10
CA ALA A 526 -29.27 13.53 -8.73
C ALA A 526 -28.75 12.13 -9.12
N MET A 527 -27.55 12.05 -9.71
CA MET A 527 -26.90 10.77 -10.05
C MET A 527 -26.63 9.92 -8.80
N LEU A 528 -26.09 10.53 -7.74
CA LEU A 528 -25.87 9.87 -6.46
C LEU A 528 -27.19 9.35 -5.85
N THR A 529 -28.31 10.05 -6.06
CA THR A 529 -29.63 9.58 -5.60
C THR A 529 -30.05 8.30 -6.32
N GLY A 530 -29.87 8.23 -7.64
CA GLY A 530 -30.14 7.02 -8.43
C GLY A 530 -29.26 5.85 -7.98
N MET A 531 -27.95 6.10 -7.84
CA MET A 531 -26.99 5.09 -7.39
C MET A 531 -27.28 4.57 -5.97
N SER A 532 -27.75 5.42 -5.05
CA SER A 532 -28.24 5.00 -3.73
C SER A 532 -29.45 4.06 -3.85
N ALA A 533 -30.36 4.29 -4.79
CA ALA A 533 -31.49 3.40 -5.04
C ALA A 533 -31.05 2.06 -5.67
N ASP A 534 -30.10 2.09 -6.60
CA ASP A 534 -29.52 0.89 -7.20
C ASP A 534 -28.79 0.05 -6.15
N ALA A 535 -27.96 0.67 -5.30
CA ALA A 535 -27.27 -0.01 -4.20
C ALA A 535 -28.25 -0.63 -3.19
N LYS A 536 -29.37 0.04 -2.86
CA LYS A 536 -30.46 -0.57 -2.04
C LYS A 536 -31.07 -1.79 -2.73
N THR A 537 -31.22 -1.75 -4.05
CA THR A 537 -31.75 -2.87 -4.84
C THR A 537 -30.76 -4.03 -4.83
N ILE A 538 -29.47 -3.77 -5.00
CA ILE A 538 -28.40 -4.77 -4.87
C ILE A 538 -28.43 -5.41 -3.48
N ALA A 539 -28.54 -4.62 -2.41
CA ALA A 539 -28.62 -5.13 -1.04
C ALA A 539 -29.82 -6.08 -0.85
N ALA A 540 -31.01 -5.66 -1.31
CA ALA A 540 -32.23 -6.45 -1.20
C ALA A 540 -32.17 -7.75 -2.02
N GLN A 541 -31.72 -7.68 -3.27
CA GLN A 541 -31.59 -8.85 -4.15
C GLN A 541 -30.50 -9.80 -3.66
N SER A 542 -29.38 -9.29 -3.14
CA SER A 542 -28.31 -10.13 -2.58
C SER A 542 -28.79 -10.92 -1.35
N ARG A 543 -29.61 -10.30 -0.47
CA ARG A 543 -30.26 -11.01 0.66
C ARG A 543 -31.26 -12.06 0.16
N ARG A 544 -31.99 -11.77 -0.90
CA ARG A 544 -32.89 -12.74 -1.55
C ARG A 544 -32.11 -13.91 -2.14
N SER A 545 -31.01 -13.66 -2.85
CA SER A 545 -30.10 -14.69 -3.38
C SER A 545 -29.54 -15.57 -2.25
N ALA A 546 -29.18 -14.99 -1.11
CA ALA A 546 -28.73 -15.76 0.06
C ALA A 546 -29.81 -16.76 0.54
N SER A 547 -31.06 -16.31 0.63
CA SER A 547 -32.20 -17.18 0.96
C SER A 547 -32.41 -18.29 -0.07
N MET A 548 -32.35 -17.95 -1.37
CA MET A 548 -32.51 -18.90 -2.47
C MET A 548 -31.39 -19.95 -2.50
N LEU A 549 -30.15 -19.57 -2.15
CA LEU A 549 -29.02 -20.50 -2.02
C LEU A 549 -29.22 -21.47 -0.84
N GLY A 550 -29.85 -21.04 0.24
CA GLY A 550 -30.30 -21.93 1.32
C GLY A 550 -31.30 -22.98 0.83
N GLU A 551 -32.33 -22.57 0.08
CA GLU A 551 -33.30 -23.48 -0.53
C GLU A 551 -32.64 -24.43 -1.56
N LEU A 552 -31.65 -23.94 -2.31
CA LEU A 552 -30.89 -24.70 -3.29
C LEU A 552 -30.07 -25.82 -2.60
N ALA A 553 -29.50 -25.54 -1.44
CA ALA A 553 -28.78 -26.53 -0.63
C ALA A 553 -29.71 -27.68 -0.17
N GLU A 554 -30.96 -27.37 0.19
CA GLU A 554 -31.97 -28.37 0.54
C GLU A 554 -32.42 -29.21 -0.68
N ALA A 555 -32.37 -28.63 -1.88
CA ALA A 555 -32.80 -29.26 -3.13
C ALA A 555 -31.70 -30.09 -3.85
N LEU A 556 -30.49 -30.23 -3.28
CA LEU A 556 -29.36 -30.94 -3.91
C LEU A 556 -29.69 -32.38 -4.37
N GLY A 557 -30.67 -33.04 -3.73
CA GLY A 557 -31.13 -34.38 -4.10
C GLY A 557 -32.29 -34.45 -5.11
N ASP A 558 -32.84 -33.31 -5.54
CA ASP A 558 -34.00 -33.20 -6.45
C ASP A 558 -33.62 -32.35 -7.67
N GLY A 559 -33.17 -33.03 -8.75
CA GLY A 559 -32.66 -32.37 -9.96
C GLY A 559 -33.63 -31.36 -10.61
N PRO A 560 -34.92 -31.70 -10.84
CA PRO A 560 -35.90 -30.75 -11.37
C PRO A 560 -36.16 -29.54 -10.47
N ARG A 561 -36.19 -29.71 -9.14
CA ARG A 561 -36.34 -28.59 -8.20
C ARG A 561 -35.07 -27.74 -8.15
N PHE A 562 -33.89 -28.38 -8.15
CA PHE A 562 -32.59 -27.73 -8.18
C PHE A 562 -32.43 -26.84 -9.41
N ASN A 563 -32.65 -27.38 -10.61
CA ASN A 563 -32.47 -26.63 -11.86
C ASN A 563 -33.38 -25.39 -11.93
N ARG A 564 -34.65 -25.52 -11.54
CA ARG A 564 -35.56 -24.36 -11.48
C ARG A 564 -35.05 -23.26 -10.54
N LYS A 565 -34.47 -23.64 -9.40
CA LYS A 565 -33.90 -22.68 -8.44
C LYS A 565 -32.62 -22.03 -8.94
N VAL A 566 -31.80 -22.75 -9.71
CA VAL A 566 -30.64 -22.17 -10.41
C VAL A 566 -31.10 -21.12 -11.43
N ASP A 567 -32.11 -21.43 -12.24
CA ASP A 567 -32.65 -20.49 -13.24
C ASP A 567 -33.20 -19.22 -12.57
N GLU A 568 -33.97 -19.37 -11.48
CA GLU A 568 -34.45 -18.23 -10.68
C GLU A 568 -33.29 -17.39 -10.12
N LEU A 569 -32.21 -18.04 -9.64
CA LEU A 569 -31.04 -17.35 -9.09
C LEU A 569 -30.26 -16.60 -10.17
N HIS A 570 -30.15 -17.16 -11.37
CA HIS A 570 -29.48 -16.52 -12.51
C HIS A 570 -30.18 -15.22 -12.90
N VAL A 571 -31.51 -15.20 -12.91
CA VAL A 571 -32.28 -13.96 -13.18
C VAL A 571 -31.93 -12.88 -12.16
N VAL A 572 -31.92 -13.22 -10.86
CA VAL A 572 -31.57 -12.24 -9.80
C VAL A 572 -30.12 -11.76 -9.92
N ARG A 573 -29.19 -12.66 -10.25
CA ARG A 573 -27.78 -12.30 -10.49
C ARG A 573 -27.67 -11.31 -11.66
N ASP A 574 -28.30 -11.61 -12.78
CA ASP A 574 -28.23 -10.79 -13.99
C ASP A 574 -28.88 -9.41 -13.75
N GLU A 575 -29.96 -9.34 -12.95
CA GLU A 575 -30.53 -8.07 -12.47
C GLU A 575 -29.54 -7.26 -11.63
N VAL A 576 -28.80 -7.90 -10.72
CA VAL A 576 -27.81 -7.24 -9.86
C VAL A 576 -26.60 -6.75 -10.66
N GLU A 577 -26.07 -7.58 -11.56
CA GLU A 577 -24.92 -7.25 -12.42
C GLU A 577 -25.24 -6.13 -13.42
N ALA A 578 -26.50 -5.95 -13.79
CA ALA A 578 -26.93 -4.87 -14.68
C ALA A 578 -26.98 -3.48 -14.01
N LEU A 579 -26.90 -3.40 -12.68
CA LEU A 579 -26.99 -2.14 -11.91
C LEU A 579 -25.65 -1.39 -11.84
N GLU A 580 -24.99 -1.21 -12.98
CA GLU A 580 -23.77 -0.40 -13.07
C GLU A 580 -24.08 1.11 -13.12
N PRO A 581 -23.23 1.97 -12.51
CA PRO A 581 -21.95 1.68 -11.87
C PRO A 581 -22.03 1.25 -10.39
N ALA A 582 -23.24 1.11 -9.83
CA ALA A 582 -23.42 0.80 -8.41
C ALA A 582 -22.84 -0.58 -8.05
N TYR A 583 -23.04 -1.59 -8.91
CA TYR A 583 -22.50 -2.93 -8.70
C TYR A 583 -20.97 -2.95 -8.62
N GLY A 584 -20.26 -2.32 -9.57
CA GLY A 584 -18.80 -2.21 -9.53
C GLY A 584 -18.29 -1.54 -8.25
N LEU A 585 -18.98 -0.51 -7.76
CA LEU A 585 -18.64 0.16 -6.50
C LEU A 585 -18.82 -0.75 -5.28
N VAL A 586 -19.95 -1.48 -5.21
CA VAL A 586 -20.21 -2.43 -4.12
C VAL A 586 -19.13 -3.51 -4.10
N GLN A 587 -18.74 -4.03 -5.26
CA GLN A 587 -17.66 -5.01 -5.37
C GLN A 587 -16.31 -4.45 -4.90
N HIS A 588 -16.05 -3.16 -5.16
CA HIS A 588 -14.83 -2.52 -4.72
C HIS A 588 -14.79 -2.30 -3.20
N ILE A 589 -15.90 -2.00 -2.53
CA ILE A 589 -15.93 -2.00 -1.06
C ILE A 589 -15.72 -3.43 -0.52
N ASN A 590 -16.22 -4.45 -1.21
CA ASN A 590 -16.12 -5.85 -0.83
C ASN A 590 -14.78 -6.54 -1.20
N GLN A 591 -13.64 -5.83 -1.23
CA GLN A 591 -12.36 -6.46 -1.64
C GLN A 591 -11.95 -7.64 -0.72
N ALA A 592 -12.22 -7.53 0.58
CA ALA A 592 -11.92 -8.61 1.53
C ALA A 592 -12.77 -9.85 1.26
N GLY A 593 -14.06 -9.68 0.95
CA GLY A 593 -14.94 -10.77 0.53
C GLY A 593 -14.49 -11.39 -0.78
N GLN A 594 -14.03 -10.58 -1.74
CA GLN A 594 -13.46 -11.05 -3.01
C GLN A 594 -12.21 -11.92 -2.81
N LEU A 595 -11.29 -11.54 -1.92
CA LEU A 595 -10.13 -12.38 -1.60
C LEU A 595 -10.55 -13.71 -0.95
N LYS A 596 -11.53 -13.69 -0.04
CA LYS A 596 -12.07 -14.91 0.58
C LYS A 596 -12.77 -15.81 -0.43
N ARG A 597 -13.53 -15.23 -1.38
CA ARG A 597 -14.14 -15.93 -2.50
C ARG A 597 -13.07 -16.58 -3.38
N LEU A 598 -12.02 -15.84 -3.75
CA LEU A 598 -10.89 -16.36 -4.52
C LEU A 598 -10.26 -17.58 -3.81
N LYS A 599 -10.02 -17.48 -2.49
CA LYS A 599 -9.49 -18.60 -1.68
C LYS A 599 -10.41 -19.83 -1.72
N ALA A 600 -11.72 -19.64 -1.60
CA ALA A 600 -12.70 -20.72 -1.65
C ALA A 600 -12.81 -21.35 -3.05
N ASP A 601 -12.86 -20.53 -4.11
CA ASP A 601 -12.89 -20.99 -5.51
C ASP A 601 -11.64 -21.79 -5.87
N ARG A 602 -10.50 -21.36 -5.36
CA ARG A 602 -9.22 -22.06 -5.49
C ARG A 602 -9.26 -23.43 -4.81
N ALA A 603 -9.73 -23.49 -3.57
CA ALA A 603 -9.83 -24.75 -2.82
C ALA A 603 -10.77 -25.75 -3.52
N ILE A 604 -11.94 -25.30 -3.98
CA ILE A 604 -12.90 -26.14 -4.72
C ILE A 604 -12.28 -26.69 -6.01
N ARG A 605 -11.51 -25.89 -6.76
CA ARG A 605 -10.85 -26.33 -8.00
C ARG A 605 -9.74 -27.34 -7.75
N LEU A 606 -8.93 -27.13 -6.72
CA LEU A 606 -7.85 -28.06 -6.33
C LEU A 606 -8.37 -29.38 -5.77
N GLU A 607 -9.50 -29.38 -5.09
CA GLU A 607 -10.11 -30.59 -4.49
C GLU A 607 -11.08 -31.32 -5.43
N ARG A 608 -11.26 -30.87 -6.67
CA ARG A 608 -12.26 -31.39 -7.62
C ARG A 608 -12.14 -32.91 -7.87
N GLU A 609 -10.92 -33.46 -7.83
CA GLU A 609 -10.69 -34.90 -8.00
C GLU A 609 -11.03 -35.72 -6.74
N SER A 610 -11.09 -35.07 -5.57
CA SER A 610 -11.36 -35.70 -4.27
C SER A 610 -12.82 -35.59 -3.81
N LEU A 611 -13.58 -34.67 -4.41
CA LEU A 611 -15.00 -34.45 -4.12
C LEU A 611 -15.87 -35.15 -5.16
N ASP A 612 -16.96 -35.77 -4.71
CA ASP A 612 -18.03 -36.19 -5.63
C ASP A 612 -18.78 -34.96 -6.19
N GLU A 613 -19.60 -35.16 -7.22
CA GLU A 613 -20.34 -34.07 -7.85
C GLU A 613 -21.25 -33.33 -6.85
N LEU A 614 -21.86 -34.06 -5.90
CA LEU A 614 -22.73 -33.50 -4.87
C LEU A 614 -21.95 -32.67 -3.84
N GLY A 615 -20.79 -33.15 -3.38
CA GLY A 615 -19.91 -32.43 -2.47
C GLY A 615 -19.35 -31.16 -3.09
N THR A 616 -18.97 -31.21 -4.37
CA THR A 616 -18.54 -30.03 -5.14
C THR A 616 -19.66 -28.99 -5.20
N ARG A 617 -20.88 -29.40 -5.56
CA ARG A 617 -22.03 -28.50 -5.62
C ARG A 617 -22.36 -27.90 -4.25
N ARG A 618 -22.32 -28.68 -3.17
CA ARG A 618 -22.56 -28.17 -1.81
C ARG A 618 -21.58 -27.05 -1.45
N ARG A 619 -20.28 -27.26 -1.65
CA ARG A 619 -19.27 -26.24 -1.35
C ARG A 619 -19.41 -24.98 -2.19
N GLN A 620 -19.82 -25.13 -3.46
CA GLN A 620 -20.11 -23.99 -4.33
C GLN A 620 -21.27 -23.15 -3.78
N ILE A 621 -22.34 -23.80 -3.31
CA ILE A 621 -23.50 -23.12 -2.71
C ILE A 621 -23.13 -22.42 -1.42
N GLU A 622 -22.37 -23.06 -0.52
CA GLU A 622 -21.91 -22.48 0.74
C GLU A 622 -21.03 -21.24 0.51
N ARG A 623 -20.10 -21.34 -0.45
CA ARG A 623 -19.29 -20.21 -0.90
C ARG A 623 -20.16 -19.08 -1.45
N ASP A 624 -21.08 -19.37 -2.36
CA ASP A 624 -21.92 -18.35 -2.98
C ASP A 624 -22.80 -17.66 -1.95
N ALA A 625 -23.38 -18.40 -1.00
CA ALA A 625 -24.20 -17.86 0.06
C ALA A 625 -23.43 -16.85 0.91
N THR A 626 -22.20 -17.22 1.29
CA THR A 626 -21.30 -16.33 2.03
C THR A 626 -20.97 -15.08 1.22
N ASN A 627 -20.65 -15.25 -0.08
CA ASN A 627 -20.27 -14.14 -0.96
C ASN A 627 -21.41 -13.14 -1.17
N VAL A 628 -22.65 -13.60 -1.41
CA VAL A 628 -23.80 -12.70 -1.59
C VAL A 628 -24.21 -12.01 -0.30
N SER A 629 -24.00 -12.63 0.87
CA SER A 629 -24.19 -11.95 2.16
C SER A 629 -23.23 -10.78 2.34
N TRP A 630 -21.94 -10.95 2.06
CA TRP A 630 -20.97 -9.84 2.09
C TRP A 630 -21.26 -8.77 1.04
N LEU A 631 -21.77 -9.16 -0.14
CA LEU A 631 -22.21 -8.21 -1.15
C LEU A 631 -23.36 -7.32 -0.64
N ALA A 632 -24.30 -7.89 0.10
CA ALA A 632 -25.40 -7.14 0.71
C ALA A 632 -24.90 -6.12 1.75
N GLU A 633 -23.98 -6.54 2.63
CA GLU A 633 -23.37 -5.66 3.64
C GLU A 633 -22.58 -4.50 3.00
N ALA A 634 -21.79 -4.80 1.97
CA ALA A 634 -21.07 -3.79 1.21
C ALA A 634 -22.02 -2.82 0.50
N ALA A 635 -23.16 -3.29 0.01
CA ALA A 635 -24.18 -2.45 -0.60
C ALA A 635 -24.82 -1.47 0.40
N ASP A 636 -25.11 -1.92 1.62
CA ASP A 636 -25.60 -1.03 2.69
C ASP A 636 -24.57 0.05 3.09
N GLU A 637 -23.29 -0.30 3.07
CA GLU A 637 -22.20 0.65 3.30
C GLU A 637 -22.11 1.70 2.18
N VAL A 638 -22.19 1.27 0.91
CA VAL A 638 -22.25 2.19 -0.24
C VAL A 638 -23.42 3.16 -0.10
N VAL A 639 -24.61 2.67 0.27
CA VAL A 639 -25.79 3.53 0.51
C VAL A 639 -25.48 4.59 1.57
N THR A 640 -24.92 4.17 2.71
CA THR A 640 -24.57 5.07 3.81
C THR A 640 -23.57 6.14 3.36
N LEU A 641 -22.52 5.74 2.65
CA LEU A 641 -21.50 6.65 2.12
C LEU A 641 -22.09 7.65 1.12
N ILE A 642 -22.95 7.20 0.21
CA ILE A 642 -23.60 8.06 -0.77
C ILE A 642 -24.47 9.11 -0.07
N GLU A 643 -25.30 8.73 0.91
CA GLU A 643 -26.15 9.68 1.62
C GLU A 643 -25.34 10.71 2.42
N GLN A 644 -24.25 10.28 3.05
CA GLN A 644 -23.31 11.18 3.75
C GLN A 644 -22.62 12.14 2.77
N THR A 645 -22.21 11.64 1.60
CA THR A 645 -21.60 12.44 0.53
C THR A 645 -22.57 13.51 0.03
N ARG A 646 -23.82 13.14 -0.23
CA ARG A 646 -24.87 14.08 -0.64
C ARG A 646 -25.10 15.15 0.43
N ALA A 647 -25.18 14.75 1.70
CA ALA A 647 -25.32 15.70 2.80
C ALA A 647 -24.15 16.69 2.87
N ALA A 648 -22.91 16.23 2.64
CA ALA A 648 -21.73 17.08 2.61
C ALA A 648 -21.73 18.06 1.43
N ILE A 649 -22.02 17.57 0.21
CA ILE A 649 -22.09 18.38 -1.01
C ILE A 649 -23.18 19.46 -0.93
N GLU A 650 -24.32 19.12 -0.31
CA GLU A 650 -25.46 20.04 -0.14
C GLU A 650 -25.30 20.97 1.08
N GLY A 651 -24.16 20.92 1.80
CA GLY A 651 -23.91 21.75 2.99
C GLY A 651 -24.79 21.40 4.19
N ARG A 652 -25.43 20.22 4.19
CA ARG A 652 -26.28 19.70 5.28
C ARG A 652 -25.51 18.88 6.31
N GLY A 653 -24.25 18.55 6.05
CA GLY A 653 -23.37 17.79 6.95
C GLY A 653 -21.89 18.07 6.69
N PRO A 654 -20.99 17.66 7.59
CA PRO A 654 -19.55 17.81 7.39
C PRO A 654 -19.02 16.76 6.40
N ARG A 655 -17.90 17.07 5.73
CA ARG A 655 -17.13 16.05 5.01
C ARG A 655 -16.51 15.06 6.01
N LEU A 656 -16.53 13.79 5.66
CA LEU A 656 -15.90 12.74 6.44
C LEU A 656 -14.40 12.71 6.16
N THR A 657 -13.61 13.01 7.18
CA THR A 657 -12.14 13.13 7.06
C THR A 657 -11.40 12.08 7.90
N ARG A 658 -12.14 11.30 8.69
CA ARG A 658 -11.62 10.27 9.59
C ARG A 658 -12.50 9.03 9.51
N ASP A 659 -11.88 7.86 9.69
CA ASP A 659 -12.62 6.65 9.99
C ASP A 659 -12.99 6.67 11.47
N HIS A 660 -14.28 6.56 11.77
CA HIS A 660 -14.75 6.28 13.13
C HIS A 660 -14.76 4.76 13.29
N ASP A 661 -13.97 4.25 14.24
CA ASP A 661 -13.90 2.85 14.68
C ASP A 661 -13.69 1.81 13.58
N VAL A 662 -12.42 1.53 13.29
CA VAL A 662 -12.05 0.40 12.44
C VAL A 662 -10.83 -0.31 13.04
N MET A 663 -11.07 -1.22 14.00
CA MET A 663 -10.09 -2.26 14.34
C MET A 663 -10.08 -3.32 13.22
N ILE A 664 -9.41 -3.04 12.09
CA ILE A 664 -9.03 -4.07 11.09
C ILE A 664 -7.62 -4.56 11.42
N SER A 665 -7.36 -4.97 12.66
CA SER A 665 -6.18 -5.81 12.96
C SER A 665 -6.56 -7.29 13.11
N GLN A 666 -7.86 -7.60 13.27
CA GLN A 666 -8.33 -8.97 13.51
C GLN A 666 -8.95 -9.67 12.28
N ALA A 667 -9.24 -8.94 11.18
CA ALA A 667 -9.94 -9.52 10.02
C ALA A 667 -9.02 -10.13 8.95
N LEU A 668 -7.70 -9.95 9.10
CA LEU A 668 -6.68 -10.43 8.19
C LEU A 668 -5.78 -11.42 8.93
N ASP A 669 -6.29 -12.63 9.17
CA ASP A 669 -5.47 -13.83 9.43
C ASP A 669 -4.64 -14.15 8.17
N VAL A 670 -3.69 -13.27 7.87
CA VAL A 670 -2.68 -13.42 6.81
C VAL A 670 -1.36 -13.91 7.42
N ASP A 671 -1.27 -13.96 8.74
CA ASP A 671 -0.27 -14.74 9.45
C ASP A 671 -0.85 -16.15 9.72
N GLY A 672 -0.40 -17.13 8.95
CA GLY A 672 -0.32 -18.49 9.49
C GLY A 672 0.50 -18.48 10.79
N PRO A 673 0.28 -19.44 11.69
CA PRO A 673 0.60 -19.32 13.12
C PRO A 673 2.02 -18.79 13.33
N GLN A 674 2.12 -17.54 13.77
CA GLN A 674 3.35 -17.06 14.37
C GLN A 674 3.57 -17.92 15.61
N ALA A 675 4.62 -18.73 15.59
CA ALA A 675 5.08 -19.43 16.76
C ALA A 675 5.40 -18.38 17.83
N ASP A 676 4.55 -18.30 18.85
CA ASP A 676 4.84 -17.60 20.10
C ASP A 676 5.81 -18.49 20.90
N PRO A 677 7.07 -18.08 21.13
CA PRO A 677 8.00 -18.85 21.94
C PRO A 677 7.78 -18.53 23.42
N ALA A 678 6.57 -18.76 23.95
CA ALA A 678 6.33 -18.77 25.39
C ALA A 678 5.01 -19.49 25.77
N SER A 679 5.17 -20.73 26.25
CA SER A 679 4.33 -21.39 27.26
C SER A 679 2.82 -21.53 27.00
N VAL A 680 2.43 -22.74 26.60
CA VAL A 680 1.16 -23.35 26.99
C VAL A 680 1.08 -23.42 28.51
N GLY A 681 0.17 -22.65 29.10
CA GLY A 681 -0.26 -22.77 30.47
C GLY A 681 -1.72 -22.31 30.56
N GLU A 682 -2.62 -23.23 30.86
CA GLU A 682 -4.02 -22.93 31.19
C GLU A 682 -4.05 -21.89 32.31
N ALA A 683 -4.49 -20.67 32.00
CA ALA A 683 -4.75 -19.63 32.99
C ALA A 683 -6.19 -19.15 32.82
N THR A 684 -7.01 -19.48 33.82
CA THR A 684 -8.29 -18.84 34.15
C THR A 684 -8.23 -17.33 33.89
N SER A 685 -9.14 -16.82 33.04
CA SER A 685 -9.25 -15.40 32.72
C SER A 685 -9.66 -14.60 33.96
N ILE A 686 -8.68 -14.02 34.65
CA ILE A 686 -8.92 -12.92 35.57
C ILE A 686 -9.18 -11.71 34.68
N ARG A 687 -10.44 -11.28 34.55
CA ARG A 687 -10.75 -10.00 33.91
C ARG A 687 -10.16 -8.89 34.79
N GLU A 688 -9.03 -8.33 34.37
CA GLU A 688 -8.46 -7.15 35.03
C GLU A 688 -9.45 -5.99 34.90
N VAL A 689 -9.87 -5.42 36.03
CA VAL A 689 -10.74 -4.23 36.06
C VAL A 689 -9.84 -3.00 36.00
N VAL A 690 -9.91 -2.25 34.91
CA VAL A 690 -9.07 -1.08 34.66
C VAL A 690 -9.85 0.19 34.99
N ARG A 691 -9.43 0.94 36.01
CA ARG A 691 -10.06 2.22 36.40
C ARG A 691 -9.06 3.36 36.42
N ALA A 692 -9.46 4.53 35.95
CA ALA A 692 -8.68 5.76 36.09
C ALA A 692 -8.90 6.39 37.48
N VAL A 693 -7.84 6.88 38.13
CA VAL A 693 -7.93 7.48 39.47
C VAL A 693 -7.56 8.98 39.44
N VAL A 694 -8.58 9.83 39.53
CA VAL A 694 -8.42 11.29 39.46
C VAL A 694 -8.34 11.89 40.85
N PHE A 695 -7.19 12.42 41.25
CA PHE A 695 -7.05 13.12 42.53
C PHE A 695 -7.55 14.58 42.42
N ALA A 696 -8.68 14.88 43.04
CA ALA A 696 -9.27 16.21 43.10
C ALA A 696 -8.83 16.93 44.37
N HIS A 697 -7.92 17.90 44.20
CA HIS A 697 -7.46 18.78 45.26
C HIS A 697 -7.98 20.20 45.00
N ASP A 698 -8.67 20.76 46.00
CA ASP A 698 -9.52 21.95 45.81
C ASP A 698 -8.74 23.23 45.55
N THR A 699 -7.60 23.38 46.22
CA THR A 699 -6.87 24.65 46.31
C THR A 699 -5.49 24.63 45.65
N VAL A 700 -5.00 23.45 45.23
CA VAL A 700 -3.63 23.27 44.74
C VAL A 700 -3.61 22.29 43.57
N GLY A 701 -2.92 22.63 42.48
CA GLY A 701 -2.75 21.78 41.31
C GLY A 701 -1.61 20.76 41.45
N GLY A 702 -1.50 19.85 40.48
CA GLY A 702 -0.41 18.85 40.45
C GLY A 702 1.01 19.45 40.32
N LEU A 703 1.14 20.76 40.10
CA LEU A 703 2.40 21.50 40.10
C LEU A 703 2.68 22.21 41.43
N GLY A 704 1.86 21.99 42.46
CA GLY A 704 1.98 22.70 43.75
C GLY A 704 1.55 24.16 43.71
N GLN A 705 0.99 24.64 42.61
CA GLN A 705 0.48 26.01 42.46
C GLN A 705 -0.95 26.12 42.99
N ALA A 706 -1.26 27.27 43.60
CA ALA A 706 -2.62 27.59 43.99
C ALA A 706 -3.53 27.62 42.76
N ARG A 707 -4.67 26.93 42.83
CA ARG A 707 -5.71 26.97 41.80
C ARG A 707 -7.07 26.85 42.46
N ASP A 708 -8.10 27.39 41.83
CA ASP A 708 -9.49 27.06 42.17
C ASP A 708 -10.00 26.01 41.20
N LEU A 709 -10.33 24.82 41.72
CA LEU A 709 -10.89 23.74 40.91
C LEU A 709 -12.31 24.05 40.39
N GLY A 710 -12.98 25.05 40.96
CA GLY A 710 -14.28 25.55 40.48
C GLY A 710 -14.21 26.56 39.33
N ALA A 711 -13.02 27.06 38.99
CA ALA A 711 -12.86 28.02 37.91
C ALA A 711 -13.26 27.41 36.55
N GLU A 712 -14.04 28.17 35.79
CA GLU A 712 -14.43 27.79 34.43
C GLU A 712 -13.21 27.81 33.50
N VAL A 713 -13.07 26.75 32.71
CA VAL A 713 -11.98 26.59 31.73
C VAL A 713 -12.52 26.66 30.31
N TRP A 714 -13.68 26.04 30.04
CA TRP A 714 -14.27 26.02 28.71
C TRP A 714 -15.78 25.71 28.73
N ASN A 715 -16.59 26.54 28.06
CA ASN A 715 -18.04 26.36 27.88
C ASN A 715 -18.78 26.00 29.18
N GLY A 716 -18.64 26.80 30.24
CA GLY A 716 -19.30 26.58 31.53
C GLY A 716 -18.71 25.45 32.37
N ARG A 717 -17.65 24.77 31.91
CA ARG A 717 -17.08 23.59 32.59
C ARG A 717 -15.73 23.90 33.23
N ASN A 718 -15.54 23.37 34.43
CA ASN A 718 -14.26 23.40 35.13
C ASN A 718 -13.32 22.25 34.69
N ALA A 719 -12.07 22.32 35.11
CA ALA A 719 -11.04 21.35 34.75
C ALA A 719 -11.36 19.91 35.20
N LEU A 720 -12.00 19.73 36.36
CA LEU A 720 -12.34 18.39 36.87
C LEU A 720 -13.41 17.73 36.01
N ARG A 721 -14.48 18.46 35.66
CA ARG A 721 -15.55 17.97 34.79
C ARG A 721 -15.02 17.56 33.41
N LEU A 722 -14.23 18.42 32.78
CA LEU A 722 -13.63 18.12 31.47
C LEU A 722 -12.74 16.88 31.50
N THR A 723 -12.01 16.67 32.59
CA THR A 723 -11.14 15.50 32.76
C THR A 723 -11.97 14.21 32.88
N VAL A 724 -13.03 14.21 33.68
CA VAL A 724 -13.90 13.05 33.86
C VAL A 724 -14.65 12.73 32.57
N GLU A 725 -15.24 13.73 31.91
CA GLU A 725 -15.92 13.56 30.61
C GLU A 725 -14.98 12.96 29.56
N ARG A 726 -13.73 13.43 29.49
CA ARG A 726 -12.71 12.89 28.57
C ARG A 726 -12.39 11.42 28.85
N LEU A 727 -12.23 11.05 30.12
CA LEU A 727 -11.91 9.67 30.51
C LEU A 727 -13.06 8.70 30.22
N LEU A 728 -14.32 9.17 30.28
CA LEU A 728 -15.48 8.34 29.97
C LEU A 728 -15.56 7.91 28.49
N PHE A 729 -14.90 8.61 27.57
CA PHE A 729 -14.79 8.20 26.17
C PHE A 729 -13.87 6.98 25.95
N ALA A 730 -13.04 6.61 26.91
CA ALA A 730 -12.18 5.43 26.78
C ALA A 730 -13.03 4.15 26.98
N SER A 731 -13.12 3.32 25.92
CA SER A 731 -13.88 2.06 25.90
C SER A 731 -13.27 0.97 26.78
N GLU A 732 -11.94 1.02 27.00
CA GLU A 732 -11.20 0.05 27.80
C GLU A 732 -11.21 0.35 29.32
N LEU A 733 -11.74 1.50 29.76
CA LEU A 733 -11.85 1.81 31.19
C LEU A 733 -13.17 1.26 31.77
N ASP A 734 -13.10 0.39 32.77
CA ASP A 734 -14.29 -0.03 33.53
C ASP A 734 -14.84 1.09 34.44
N GLY A 735 -14.07 2.15 34.68
CA GLY A 735 -14.61 3.40 35.22
C GLY A 735 -13.60 4.43 35.72
N VAL A 736 -14.11 5.52 36.29
CA VAL A 736 -13.33 6.65 36.81
C VAL A 736 -13.59 6.80 38.30
N THR A 737 -12.54 6.95 39.09
CA THR A 737 -12.60 7.16 40.54
C THR A 737 -11.97 8.49 40.91
N VAL A 738 -12.78 9.46 41.30
CA VAL A 738 -12.35 10.76 41.78
C VAL A 738 -12.08 10.67 43.27
N VAL A 739 -10.84 10.94 43.70
CA VAL A 739 -10.44 10.93 45.11
C VAL A 739 -10.34 12.37 45.60
N ALA A 740 -11.15 12.74 46.60
CA ALA A 740 -11.27 14.13 47.07
C ALA A 740 -11.26 14.24 48.59
N GLY A 741 -10.78 15.38 49.11
CA GLY A 741 -10.88 15.73 50.53
C GLY A 741 -12.30 16.15 50.93
N ASP A 742 -12.99 16.84 50.03
CA ASP A 742 -14.41 17.18 50.13
C ASP A 742 -15.19 16.49 49.00
N VAL A 743 -15.83 15.37 49.34
CA VAL A 743 -16.60 14.54 48.39
C VAL A 743 -17.77 15.30 47.80
N GLU A 744 -18.47 16.10 48.61
CA GLU A 744 -19.67 16.81 48.18
C GLU A 744 -19.33 17.95 47.22
N ARG A 745 -18.23 18.67 47.48
CA ARG A 745 -17.72 19.66 46.54
C ARG A 745 -17.25 19.01 45.24
N ALA A 746 -16.51 17.91 45.31
CA ALA A 746 -16.05 17.21 44.10
C ALA A 746 -17.21 16.71 43.24
N ARG A 747 -18.28 16.17 43.85
CA ARG A 747 -19.53 15.80 43.14
C ARG A 747 -20.14 16.99 42.40
N ARG A 748 -20.31 18.13 43.08
CA ARG A 748 -20.83 19.36 42.45
C ARG A 748 -19.96 19.84 41.29
N LEU A 749 -18.63 19.73 41.42
CA LEU A 749 -17.69 20.14 40.38
C LEU A 749 -17.68 19.20 39.17
N VAL A 750 -17.85 17.89 39.38
CA VAL A 750 -18.00 16.93 38.27
C VAL A 750 -19.31 17.18 37.52
N GLY A 751 -20.35 17.66 38.20
CA GLY A 751 -21.66 17.97 37.60
C GLY A 751 -22.36 16.72 37.07
N ASP A 752 -23.12 16.86 35.99
CA ASP A 752 -23.95 15.78 35.41
C ASP A 752 -23.13 14.53 34.99
N ALA A 753 -21.81 14.67 34.79
CA ALA A 753 -20.94 13.53 34.54
C ALA A 753 -20.87 12.55 35.73
N PHE A 754 -21.26 12.97 36.93
CA PHE A 754 -21.35 12.12 38.12
C PHE A 754 -22.50 11.12 38.04
N ASP A 755 -23.55 11.41 37.27
CA ASP A 755 -24.71 10.51 37.11
C ASP A 755 -24.39 9.29 36.24
N ASN A 756 -23.18 9.22 35.67
CA ASN A 756 -22.71 8.04 34.94
C ASN A 756 -22.26 6.95 35.92
N ASP A 757 -22.81 5.74 35.80
CA ASP A 757 -22.52 4.58 36.66
C ASP A 757 -21.03 4.19 36.75
N ARG A 758 -20.22 4.61 35.77
CA ARG A 758 -18.77 4.38 35.73
C ARG A 758 -17.99 5.36 36.62
N VAL A 759 -18.60 6.47 37.06
CA VAL A 759 -17.96 7.50 37.88
C VAL A 759 -18.24 7.28 39.36
N ARG A 760 -17.19 7.33 40.18
CA ARG A 760 -17.31 7.29 41.65
C ARG A 760 -16.47 8.39 42.26
N VAL A 761 -16.99 9.05 43.29
CA VAL A 761 -16.22 9.98 44.12
C VAL A 761 -16.00 9.35 45.48
N VAL A 762 -14.73 9.27 45.91
CA VAL A 762 -14.31 8.62 47.14
C VAL A 762 -13.58 9.64 48.01
N GLY A 763 -13.89 9.65 49.30
CA GLY A 763 -13.23 10.51 50.27
C GLY A 763 -11.83 10.01 50.61
N ALA A 764 -10.89 10.95 50.75
CA ALA A 764 -9.57 10.68 51.32
C ALA A 764 -9.20 11.76 52.35
N ASP A 765 -8.34 11.40 53.31
CA ASP A 765 -7.80 12.36 54.28
C ASP A 765 -7.14 13.54 53.55
N ALA A 766 -7.68 14.74 53.75
CA ALA A 766 -7.20 15.98 53.16
C ALA A 766 -5.71 16.21 53.47
N ALA A 767 -5.24 15.89 54.67
CA ALA A 767 -3.83 16.02 55.03
C ALA A 767 -2.95 15.01 54.29
N ARG A 768 -3.50 13.85 53.90
CA ARG A 768 -2.80 12.85 53.08
C ARG A 768 -2.76 13.28 51.61
N LEU A 769 -3.84 13.88 51.10
CA LEU A 769 -3.88 14.49 49.78
C LEU A 769 -2.90 15.68 49.70
N ASP A 770 -2.88 16.56 50.69
CA ASP A 770 -1.92 17.67 50.80
C ASP A 770 -0.47 17.16 50.80
N ARG A 771 -0.17 16.13 51.61
CA ARG A 771 1.17 15.53 51.64
C ARG A 771 1.54 14.89 50.30
N ARG A 772 0.60 14.24 49.60
CA ARG A 772 0.82 13.69 48.26
C ARG A 772 1.06 14.81 47.24
N THR A 773 0.24 15.86 47.24
CA THR A 773 0.38 17.02 46.35
C THR A 773 1.70 17.75 46.59
N ARG A 774 2.10 17.95 47.85
CA ARG A 774 3.41 18.53 48.21
C ARG A 774 4.57 17.64 47.78
N ARG A 775 4.51 16.32 48.02
CA ARG A 775 5.55 15.38 47.55
C ARG A 775 5.62 15.31 46.03
N GLY A 776 4.48 15.32 45.34
CA GLY A 776 4.41 15.39 43.89
C GLY A 776 4.96 16.71 43.35
N GLY A 777 4.63 17.83 43.99
CA GLY A 777 5.15 19.16 43.66
C GLY A 777 6.65 19.27 43.89
N VAL A 778 7.17 18.83 45.04
CA VAL A 778 8.61 18.80 45.35
C VAL A 778 9.34 17.83 44.41
N GLY A 779 8.78 16.64 44.16
CA GLY A 779 9.32 15.71 43.17
C GLY A 779 9.39 16.30 41.77
N ARG A 780 8.39 17.11 41.36
CA ARG A 780 8.35 17.83 40.07
C ARG A 780 9.20 19.11 40.03
N LEU A 781 9.49 19.71 41.18
CA LEU A 781 10.39 20.87 41.31
C LEU A 781 11.87 20.47 41.26
N TRP A 782 12.20 19.27 41.74
CA TRP A 782 13.56 18.72 41.74
C TRP A 782 13.83 17.73 40.61
N ALA A 783 12.78 17.17 40.00
CA ALA A 783 12.90 16.54 38.68
C ALA A 783 12.91 17.64 37.63
N GLY A 784 14.09 18.01 37.13
CA GLY A 784 14.22 18.83 35.90
C GLY A 784 13.62 18.18 34.64
N ALA A 785 12.87 17.08 34.79
CA ALA A 785 12.44 16.13 33.77
C ALA A 785 11.17 15.34 34.18
N SER A 786 10.03 16.00 34.39
CA SER A 786 8.75 15.28 34.38
C SER A 786 7.61 16.09 33.77
N TRP A 787 7.00 15.48 32.76
CA TRP A 787 5.90 15.92 31.92
C TRP A 787 4.79 16.69 32.65
N ARG A 788 4.49 17.89 32.14
CA ARG A 788 3.32 18.69 32.52
C ARG A 788 2.08 18.19 31.77
N GLY A 789 1.55 17.03 32.16
CA GLY A 789 0.16 16.69 31.87
C GLY A 789 -0.20 15.24 31.64
N GLY A 790 -0.49 14.49 32.71
CA GLY A 790 -1.58 13.51 32.70
C GLY A 790 -1.21 12.03 32.68
N GLY A 791 -0.99 11.41 33.84
CA GLY A 791 -0.99 9.96 33.98
C GLY A 791 -0.87 9.55 35.44
N GLY A 792 -2.02 9.46 36.11
CA GLY A 792 -2.21 8.90 37.45
C GLY A 792 -3.59 8.26 37.50
#